data_AF-A0A9W3BGF1-F1
#
_entry.id   AF-A0A9W3BGF1-F1
#
_cell.length_a   1.000
_cell.length_b   1.000
_cell.length_c   1.000
_cell.angle_alpha   90.00
_cell.angle_beta   90.00
_cell.angle_gamma   90.00
#
_symmetry.space_group_name_H-M   'P 1'
#
loop_
_entity.id
_entity.type
_entity.pdbx_description
1 polymer ?
#
loop_
_entity_poly.entity_id
_entity_poly.type
_entity_poly.pdbx_seq_one_letter_code
_entity_poly.pdbx_strand_id
1 'polypeptide(L)'
;MDKALDINLQRFTTHKLFAGLLVVCFFWMVYVKIYSVEMYDPETSKLPSIGRAKNATHVSPFEKWIVVTSIHPPTDDVKYLAQLPGWRVVVVGDVKSPANWSYQNCDFLSIGRQKLLNFKITKSLPYKSYARKNIGYLYAILNGAKFIYETDDDNRPSDNLEGFIYTRKTSGLMYVGKQLFNPYQHFGQSTLWPRGYPLSKIGAVNNRSYWLSSSWTSPTIQQGTVNGDPDVDAIFRLTRKSATSPLNVTFDSHAPPVLVPQGVFSPFNSQNTLFHERAFWALLIPTGTTFRMCDIWRGYWAQRLMWEIGDRLAFFPPNAHQNRSAHSYMEDAEDEKDMYFQTDFLIDFLTNWTCPSSMTFFQCVLKLTSDMADKHFWKSEEIDLTSRWLEDLLELGYPEPTRVIEVLTLSENETLKLEDYNVLHYDIFQHETRLINVTLMPVEQKSPQVADFDMQDSVSQQAFESLSKICPNITKLVNGPIDIFYSQYYYDILLVIVFNKPGFYYNVRYLDALYGDIFPNIIYCGDNAAQFMEQTKNLGKQFSFIEEPLDMGIVGYICAIRAIEMNFNVKGFLIMGDDVLFKHWTFLNITKEHFWTTFEGTRTFINVTESNHSWAGWKGKAGKPAFDKTMEDLNSNKNVPQYINNTSLFLDSIWNFTGQRGIIEASLSDLYYIPAAKRIQTSWYMTRFYKNHFFSEIAVPTVVRGLETKKGMILINGSSLWGGARSRPFKFYSKVQHFFHPMKISNSATLLDVCNVYAPDVLRYSFGLTLSNNTVV
;
A
#
# COMPACT_ATOMS: atom_id res chain seq x y z
N MET A 1 6.56 -85.07 32.59
CA MET A 1 7.17 -85.58 33.83
C MET A 1 7.98 -84.45 34.43
N ASP A 2 7.53 -83.99 35.60
CA ASP A 2 8.21 -83.24 36.67
C ASP A 2 9.09 -82.02 36.31
N LYS A 3 8.67 -80.80 36.64
CA LYS A 3 8.78 -80.10 37.96
C LYS A 3 10.22 -79.79 38.38
N ALA A 4 10.58 -78.51 38.30
CA ALA A 4 11.03 -77.67 39.43
C ALA A 4 12.00 -76.57 38.96
N LEU A 5 11.50 -75.34 38.81
CA LEU A 5 12.25 -74.12 39.14
C LEU A 5 11.27 -72.93 39.12
N ASP A 6 10.65 -72.66 40.26
CA ASP A 6 9.99 -71.39 40.51
C ASP A 6 10.13 -71.07 41.99
N ILE A 7 10.80 -69.95 42.27
CA ILE A 7 10.92 -69.15 43.52
C ILE A 7 12.20 -68.30 43.31
N ASN A 8 12.10 -67.21 42.56
CA ASN A 8 12.92 -65.99 42.75
C ASN A 8 12.53 -64.81 41.85
N LEU A 9 11.24 -64.56 41.62
CA LEU A 9 10.82 -63.36 40.86
C LEU A 9 9.56 -62.66 41.39
N GLN A 10 9.38 -62.65 42.72
CA GLN A 10 8.26 -61.94 43.36
C GLN A 10 8.65 -60.95 44.47
N ARG A 11 9.92 -60.56 44.60
CA ARG A 11 10.37 -59.54 45.58
C ARG A 11 11.01 -58.29 45.00
N PHE A 12 11.11 -58.14 43.67
CA PHE A 12 11.75 -56.97 43.06
C PHE A 12 10.81 -56.00 42.33
N THR A 13 9.51 -56.28 42.27
CA THR A 13 8.51 -55.43 41.59
C THR A 13 7.67 -54.56 42.52
N THR A 14 7.70 -54.77 43.84
CA THR A 14 6.90 -53.98 44.80
C THR A 14 7.62 -52.77 45.39
N HIS A 15 8.96 -52.68 45.31
CA HIS A 15 9.71 -51.52 45.80
C HIS A 15 9.94 -50.41 44.77
N LYS A 16 9.85 -50.70 43.46
CA LYS A 16 9.93 -49.66 42.41
C LYS A 16 8.61 -48.95 42.15
N LEU A 17 7.46 -49.60 42.39
CA LEU A 17 6.16 -48.95 42.30
C LEU A 17 5.88 -47.99 43.47
N PHE A 18 6.34 -48.31 44.68
CA PHE A 18 6.15 -47.42 45.84
C PHE A 18 7.03 -46.17 45.80
N ALA A 19 8.25 -46.26 45.27
CA ALA A 19 9.12 -45.09 45.05
C ALA A 19 8.59 -44.19 43.91
N GLY A 20 7.99 -44.77 42.87
CA GLY A 20 7.36 -44.01 41.77
C GLY A 20 6.10 -43.24 42.22
N LEU A 21 5.25 -43.85 43.05
CA LEU A 21 4.05 -43.17 43.55
C LEU A 21 4.38 -42.03 44.54
N LEU A 22 5.41 -42.18 45.37
CA LEU A 22 5.82 -41.11 46.30
C LEU A 22 6.42 -39.90 45.57
N VAL A 23 7.15 -40.11 44.47
CA VAL A 23 7.68 -39.00 43.64
C VAL A 23 6.54 -38.31 42.87
N VAL A 24 5.56 -39.05 42.34
CA VAL A 24 4.39 -38.46 41.67
C VAL A 24 3.49 -37.70 42.65
N CYS A 25 3.31 -38.19 43.89
CA CYS A 25 2.59 -37.45 44.93
C CYS A 25 3.35 -36.21 45.42
N PHE A 26 4.70 -36.23 45.47
CA PHE A 26 5.50 -35.06 45.83
C PHE A 26 5.49 -34.00 44.74
N PHE A 27 5.58 -34.39 43.46
CA PHE A 27 5.42 -33.46 42.34
C PHE A 27 3.99 -32.94 42.25
N TRP A 28 2.95 -33.73 42.54
CA TRP A 28 1.57 -33.26 42.56
C TRP A 28 1.28 -32.33 43.76
N MET A 29 1.85 -32.60 44.94
CA MET A 29 1.77 -31.68 46.09
C MET A 29 2.55 -30.38 45.88
N VAL A 30 3.69 -30.40 45.18
CA VAL A 30 4.44 -29.19 44.80
C VAL A 30 3.71 -28.44 43.67
N TYR A 31 3.08 -29.14 42.73
CA TYR A 31 2.25 -28.56 41.68
C TYR A 31 0.99 -27.87 42.25
N VAL A 32 0.34 -28.48 43.26
CA VAL A 32 -0.81 -27.89 43.97
C VAL A 32 -0.41 -26.74 44.91
N LYS A 33 0.84 -26.69 45.41
CA LYS A 33 1.33 -25.58 46.24
C LYS A 33 1.88 -24.39 45.44
N ILE A 34 2.21 -24.59 44.16
CA ILE A 34 2.62 -23.52 43.22
C ILE A 34 1.40 -22.96 42.48
N TYR A 35 0.30 -23.72 42.35
CA TYR A 35 -0.95 -23.29 41.73
C TYR A 35 -2.11 -22.98 42.70
N SER A 36 -1.83 -22.71 43.98
CA SER A 36 -2.78 -21.97 44.82
C SER A 36 -2.76 -20.50 44.44
N VAL A 37 -3.29 -20.21 43.25
CA VAL A 37 -3.84 -18.92 42.88
C VAL A 37 -5.00 -18.67 43.84
N GLU A 38 -4.92 -17.57 44.58
CA GLU A 38 -6.05 -17.07 45.36
C GLU A 38 -7.28 -17.01 44.46
N MET A 39 -8.30 -17.78 44.83
CA MET A 39 -9.61 -17.70 44.23
C MET A 39 -10.10 -16.26 44.34
N TYR A 40 -10.43 -15.72 43.17
CA TYR A 40 -11.16 -14.50 42.91
C TYR A 40 -12.45 -14.45 43.78
N ASP A 41 -12.49 -13.54 44.75
CA ASP A 41 -13.69 -13.16 45.49
C ASP A 41 -14.40 -12.03 44.73
N PRO A 42 -15.61 -12.25 44.18
CA PRO A 42 -16.29 -11.28 43.34
C PRO A 42 -17.13 -10.31 44.18
N GLU A 43 -16.56 -9.64 45.19
CA GLU A 43 -17.26 -8.54 45.88
C GLU A 43 -16.31 -7.64 46.69
N THR A 44 -15.47 -6.83 46.04
CA THR A 44 -14.93 -5.58 46.62
C THR A 44 -14.42 -4.64 45.52
N SER A 45 -15.36 -3.97 44.86
CA SER A 45 -15.06 -2.79 44.06
C SER A 45 -14.68 -1.63 44.99
N LYS A 46 -13.37 -1.40 45.16
CA LYS A 46 -12.73 -0.09 45.39
C LYS A 46 -11.22 -0.27 45.55
N LEU A 47 -10.50 -0.08 44.45
CA LEU A 47 -9.07 0.22 44.47
C LEU A 47 -8.82 1.47 45.34
N PRO A 48 -7.78 1.51 46.18
CA PRO A 48 -7.44 2.71 46.93
C PRO A 48 -7.00 3.81 45.95
N SER A 49 -7.70 4.93 46.00
CA SER A 49 -7.36 6.15 45.28
C SER A 49 -6.00 6.67 45.76
N ILE A 50 -4.93 6.32 45.06
CA ILE A 50 -3.66 7.05 45.17
C ILE A 50 -3.82 8.33 44.37
N GLY A 51 -4.18 9.40 45.06
CA GLY A 51 -4.27 10.73 44.50
C GLY A 51 -2.89 11.21 44.04
N ARG A 52 -2.58 11.05 42.75
CA ARG A 52 -1.75 12.05 42.07
C ARG A 52 -2.61 13.29 41.96
N ALA A 53 -2.23 14.31 42.73
CA ALA A 53 -2.77 15.65 42.59
C ALA A 53 -2.78 16.01 41.11
N LYS A 54 -3.99 16.25 40.57
CA LYS A 54 -4.22 16.97 39.32
C LYS A 54 -3.73 18.40 39.49
N ASN A 55 -2.42 18.59 39.69
CA ASN A 55 -1.81 19.88 39.53
C ASN A 55 -1.62 20.07 38.03
N ALA A 56 -2.25 21.13 37.52
CA ALA A 56 -2.23 21.55 36.13
C ALA A 56 -0.86 21.33 35.50
N THR A 57 -0.75 20.35 34.60
CA THR A 57 0.47 20.08 33.85
C THR A 57 0.16 20.39 32.40
N HIS A 58 0.88 21.38 31.88
CA HIS A 58 0.99 21.76 30.47
C HIS A 58 0.75 20.56 29.55
N VAL A 59 -0.47 20.41 29.01
CA VAL A 59 -0.68 19.51 27.89
C VAL A 59 0.07 20.16 26.74
N SER A 60 1.10 19.49 26.24
CA SER A 60 1.83 19.94 25.07
C SER A 60 0.83 20.22 23.94
N PRO A 61 0.95 21.33 23.19
CA PRO A 61 0.05 21.60 22.06
C PRO A 61 0.27 20.62 20.89
N PHE A 62 1.26 19.73 20.98
CA PHE A 62 1.66 18.83 19.90
C PHE A 62 0.97 17.47 20.02
N GLU A 63 0.17 17.12 19.01
CA GLU A 63 -0.43 15.78 18.87
C GLU A 63 0.49 14.80 18.10
N LYS A 64 1.53 15.29 17.41
CA LYS A 64 2.43 14.47 16.60
C LYS A 64 3.85 14.48 17.19
N TRP A 65 4.38 13.30 17.47
CA TRP A 65 5.65 13.12 18.17
C TRP A 65 6.61 12.22 17.40
N ILE A 66 7.88 12.59 17.38
CA ILE A 66 8.97 11.80 16.80
C ILE A 66 9.81 11.28 17.97
N VAL A 67 10.04 9.97 18.02
CA VAL A 67 10.80 9.35 19.12
C VAL A 67 12.09 8.74 18.58
N VAL A 68 13.21 9.25 19.07
CA VAL A 68 14.55 8.85 18.65
C VAL A 68 15.38 8.49 19.89
N THR A 69 16.27 7.52 19.75
CA THR A 69 17.37 7.30 20.70
C THR A 69 18.67 7.81 20.11
N SER A 70 19.52 8.45 20.89
CA SER A 70 20.85 8.85 20.38
C SER A 70 21.89 8.90 21.49
N ILE A 71 23.07 8.37 21.17
CA ILE A 71 24.30 8.54 21.96
C ILE A 71 25.21 9.65 21.41
N HIS A 72 24.80 10.30 20.33
CA HIS A 72 25.56 11.34 19.64
C HIS A 72 25.07 12.75 20.03
N PRO A 73 25.86 13.81 19.79
CA PRO A 73 25.34 15.17 19.70
C PRO A 73 24.24 15.26 18.64
N PRO A 74 23.39 16.31 18.62
CA PRO A 74 22.34 16.45 17.62
C PRO A 74 22.87 16.24 16.19
N THR A 75 22.47 15.13 15.57
CA THR A 75 22.83 14.77 14.18
C THR A 75 22.08 15.66 13.20
N ASP A 76 22.53 15.74 11.96
CA ASP A 76 21.84 16.55 10.95
C ASP A 76 20.41 16.05 10.67
N ASP A 77 20.18 14.73 10.76
CA ASP A 77 18.85 14.15 10.64
C ASP A 77 17.96 14.50 11.84
N VAL A 78 18.47 14.46 13.08
CA VAL A 78 17.70 14.93 14.25
C VAL A 78 17.36 16.42 14.14
N LYS A 79 18.30 17.25 13.67
CA LYS A 79 18.05 18.68 13.42
C LYS A 79 16.94 18.90 12.39
N TYR A 80 16.92 18.08 11.34
CA TYR A 80 15.88 18.09 10.32
C TYR A 80 14.52 17.66 10.89
N LEU A 81 14.47 16.55 11.63
CA LEU A 81 13.25 16.07 12.29
C LEU A 81 12.64 17.14 13.21
N ALA A 82 13.48 17.91 13.92
CA ALA A 82 13.06 18.99 14.80
C ALA A 82 12.51 20.24 14.07
N GLN A 83 12.71 20.33 12.76
CA GLN A 83 12.18 21.39 11.90
C GLN A 83 10.86 21.00 11.23
N LEU A 84 10.41 19.74 11.36
CA LEU A 84 9.16 19.28 10.74
C LEU A 84 7.94 20.00 11.34
N PRO A 85 7.11 20.68 10.51
CA PRO A 85 5.96 21.43 11.00
C PRO A 85 4.95 20.57 11.75
N GLY A 86 4.55 21.02 12.94
CA GLY A 86 3.55 20.33 13.76
C GLY A 86 4.06 19.09 14.52
N TRP A 87 5.36 18.78 14.43
CA TRP A 87 5.98 17.66 15.15
C TRP A 87 6.84 18.15 16.32
N ARG A 88 6.85 17.35 17.40
CA ARG A 88 7.79 17.50 18.51
C ARG A 88 8.71 16.30 18.56
N VAL A 89 10.01 16.52 18.70
CA VAL A 89 10.98 15.42 18.82
C VAL A 89 11.28 15.16 20.29
N VAL A 90 11.24 13.91 20.72
CA VAL A 90 11.83 13.47 21.99
C VAL A 90 13.03 12.58 21.70
N VAL A 91 14.16 12.93 22.33
CA VAL A 91 15.42 12.20 22.18
C VAL A 91 15.74 11.53 23.50
N VAL A 92 15.75 10.20 23.51
CA VAL A 92 16.11 9.40 24.68
C VAL A 92 17.61 9.16 24.69
N GLY A 93 18.30 9.75 25.67
CA GLY A 93 19.73 9.54 25.86
C GLY A 93 20.06 8.23 26.57
N ASP A 94 21.31 7.82 26.48
CA ASP A 94 21.89 6.70 27.23
C ASP A 94 23.27 7.12 27.80
N VAL A 95 24.03 6.18 28.37
CA VAL A 95 25.27 6.43 29.13
C VAL A 95 26.31 7.24 28.33
N LYS A 96 26.35 7.05 27.01
CA LYS A 96 27.31 7.73 26.11
C LYS A 96 26.82 9.09 25.61
N SER A 97 25.56 9.47 25.83
CA SER A 97 25.02 10.72 25.31
C SER A 97 25.70 11.94 25.94
N PRO A 98 25.95 13.02 25.18
CA PRO A 98 26.55 14.25 25.71
C PRO A 98 25.75 14.85 26.86
N ALA A 99 26.42 15.25 27.94
CA ALA A 99 25.76 15.87 29.10
C ALA A 99 25.11 17.23 28.76
N ASN A 100 25.63 17.93 27.76
CA ASN A 100 25.15 19.23 27.27
C ASN A 100 24.22 19.11 26.06
N TRP A 101 23.60 17.94 25.83
CA TRP A 101 22.72 17.74 24.68
C TRP A 101 21.53 18.70 24.74
N SER A 102 21.36 19.50 23.68
CA SER A 102 20.24 20.41 23.54
C SER A 102 20.04 20.77 22.07
N TYR A 103 18.79 20.88 21.65
CA TYR A 103 18.42 21.43 20.35
C TYR A 103 17.00 22.00 20.41
N GLN A 104 16.72 23.04 19.62
CA GLN A 104 15.39 23.63 19.57
C GLN A 104 14.37 22.60 19.07
N ASN A 105 13.15 22.63 19.61
CA ASN A 105 12.08 21.68 19.29
C ASN A 105 12.34 20.21 19.67
N CYS A 106 13.42 19.94 20.42
CA CYS A 106 13.69 18.63 20.99
C CYS A 106 13.51 18.61 22.50
N ASP A 107 12.87 17.55 23.00
CA ASP A 107 12.85 17.18 24.41
C ASP A 107 13.91 16.12 24.66
N PHE A 108 15.01 16.49 25.30
CA PHE A 108 16.04 15.52 25.68
C PHE A 108 15.70 14.85 27.01
N LEU A 109 15.69 13.53 27.02
CA LEU A 109 15.54 12.71 28.22
C LEU A 109 16.92 12.16 28.61
N SER A 110 17.67 12.90 29.42
CA SER A 110 18.89 12.39 30.05
C SER A 110 18.57 11.25 31.04
N ILE A 111 19.57 10.44 31.42
CA ILE A 111 19.36 9.38 32.43
C ILE A 111 18.75 9.94 33.73
N GLY A 112 19.20 11.11 34.17
CA GLY A 112 18.63 11.78 35.34
C GLY A 112 17.15 12.10 35.15
N ARG A 113 16.79 12.68 34.00
CA ARG A 113 15.38 13.01 33.68
C ARG A 113 14.52 11.76 33.53
N GLN A 114 15.05 10.70 32.92
CA GLN A 114 14.34 9.42 32.78
C GLN A 114 13.96 8.83 34.16
N LYS A 115 14.84 8.93 35.16
CA LYS A 115 14.54 8.50 36.54
C LYS A 115 13.44 9.34 37.20
N LEU A 116 13.38 10.64 36.90
CA LEU A 116 12.36 11.55 37.45
C LEU A 116 10.95 11.31 36.89
N LEU A 117 10.83 10.69 35.71
CA LEU A 117 9.51 10.37 35.13
C LEU A 117 8.79 9.27 35.91
N ASN A 118 9.53 8.43 36.63
CA ASN A 118 9.01 7.40 37.53
C ASN A 118 7.99 6.45 36.86
N PHE A 119 8.16 6.16 35.57
CA PHE A 119 7.41 5.10 34.88
C PHE A 119 7.83 3.73 35.41
N LYS A 120 6.88 2.80 35.56
CA LYS A 120 7.12 1.46 36.09
C LYS A 120 8.08 0.67 35.21
N ILE A 121 7.98 0.82 33.90
CA ILE A 121 8.82 0.10 32.92
C ILE A 121 10.31 0.39 33.13
N THR A 122 10.68 1.56 33.66
CA THR A 122 12.10 1.92 33.86
C THR A 122 12.88 0.94 34.74
N LYS A 123 12.19 0.15 35.58
CA LYS A 123 12.80 -0.90 36.42
C LYS A 123 13.25 -2.12 35.61
N SER A 124 12.65 -2.35 34.45
CA SER A 124 12.95 -3.47 33.55
C SER A 124 13.86 -3.09 32.39
N LEU A 125 14.20 -1.81 32.23
CA LEU A 125 14.97 -1.34 31.07
C LEU A 125 16.47 -1.24 31.38
N PRO A 126 17.32 -2.05 30.73
CA PRO A 126 18.77 -1.95 30.90
C PRO A 126 19.34 -0.63 30.35
N TYR A 127 20.57 -0.31 30.75
CA TYR A 127 21.38 0.74 30.13
C TYR A 127 22.15 0.18 28.94
N LYS A 128 22.62 1.05 28.03
CA LYS A 128 23.27 0.66 26.76
C LYS A 128 22.35 -0.23 25.93
N SER A 129 21.06 0.09 25.92
CA SER A 129 20.03 -0.72 25.29
C SER A 129 19.09 0.14 24.48
N TYR A 130 18.85 -0.30 23.25
CA TYR A 130 17.86 0.32 22.37
C TYR A 130 16.45 0.35 22.96
N ALA A 131 16.10 -0.63 23.79
CA ALA A 131 14.80 -0.71 24.46
C ALA A 131 14.50 0.49 25.39
N ARG A 132 15.49 1.34 25.74
CA ARG A 132 15.22 2.60 26.44
C ARG A 132 14.32 3.54 25.65
N LYS A 133 14.21 3.38 24.33
CA LYS A 133 13.25 4.09 23.46
C LYS A 133 11.80 4.01 24.00
N ASN A 134 11.44 2.93 24.69
CA ASN A 134 10.16 2.78 25.39
C ASN A 134 9.81 3.95 26.33
N ILE A 135 10.81 4.56 26.98
CA ILE A 135 10.61 5.73 27.85
C ILE A 135 10.18 6.95 27.04
N GLY A 136 10.72 7.10 25.82
CA GLY A 136 10.34 8.16 24.89
C GLY A 136 8.89 8.01 24.42
N TYR A 137 8.43 6.78 24.20
CA TYR A 137 7.02 6.51 23.89
C TYR A 137 6.09 6.94 25.02
N LEU A 138 6.33 6.48 26.25
CA LEU A 138 5.51 6.88 27.41
C LEU A 138 5.55 8.39 27.64
N TYR A 139 6.71 9.02 27.42
CA TYR A 139 6.83 10.48 27.51
C TYR A 139 5.96 11.18 26.46
N ALA A 140 5.97 10.74 25.19
CA ALA A 140 5.11 11.30 24.15
C ALA A 140 3.62 11.10 24.48
N ILE A 141 3.23 9.92 24.97
CA ILE A 141 1.87 9.59 25.39
C ILE A 141 1.42 10.47 26.55
N LEU A 142 2.26 10.62 27.58
CA LEU A 142 2.04 11.51 28.72
C LEU A 142 1.78 12.96 28.27
N ASN A 143 2.42 13.38 27.17
CA ASN A 143 2.28 14.72 26.61
C ASN A 143 1.20 14.81 25.51
N GLY A 144 0.29 13.84 25.42
CA GLY A 144 -0.90 13.94 24.57
C GLY A 144 -0.73 13.49 23.12
N ALA A 145 0.28 12.68 22.82
CA ALA A 145 0.49 12.15 21.48
C ALA A 145 -0.77 11.43 20.93
N LYS A 146 -1.10 11.74 19.67
CA LYS A 146 -2.06 11.02 18.82
C LYS A 146 -1.37 10.21 17.74
N PHE A 147 -0.17 10.65 17.35
CA PHE A 147 0.68 9.98 16.39
C PHE A 147 2.11 9.95 16.92
N ILE A 148 2.76 8.79 16.84
CA ILE A 148 4.17 8.60 17.16
C ILE A 148 4.87 8.08 15.91
N TYR A 149 5.85 8.83 15.42
CA TYR A 149 6.77 8.39 14.39
C TYR A 149 8.03 7.83 15.05
N GLU A 150 8.25 6.54 14.85
CA GLU A 150 9.39 5.77 15.35
C GLU A 150 10.48 5.75 14.27
N THR A 151 11.66 6.31 14.61
CA THR A 151 12.81 6.37 13.70
C THR A 151 14.14 6.48 14.47
N ASP A 152 15.26 6.38 13.77
CA ASP A 152 16.61 6.50 14.33
C ASP A 152 17.26 7.85 13.94
N ASP A 153 18.43 8.14 14.51
CA ASP A 153 19.13 9.41 14.32
C ASP A 153 19.93 9.52 13.00
N ASP A 154 19.77 8.54 12.10
CA ASP A 154 20.38 8.44 10.75
C ASP A 154 19.39 8.21 9.60
N ASN A 155 18.08 8.35 9.88
CA ASN A 155 17.01 8.17 8.89
C ASN A 155 16.25 9.48 8.65
N ARG A 156 16.11 9.84 7.37
CA ARG A 156 15.55 11.14 6.99
C ARG A 156 14.26 11.00 6.17
N PRO A 157 13.10 11.45 6.68
CA PRO A 157 11.88 11.54 5.89
C PRO A 157 12.05 12.46 4.67
N SER A 158 11.69 11.99 3.49
CA SER A 158 11.81 12.74 2.23
C SER A 158 10.57 13.56 1.88
N ASP A 159 9.45 13.33 2.56
CA ASP A 159 8.14 13.94 2.27
C ASP A 159 7.54 14.67 3.48
N ASN A 160 8.36 15.02 4.48
CA ASN A 160 7.91 15.61 5.75
C ASN A 160 6.84 14.78 6.49
N LEU A 161 6.81 13.46 6.28
CA LEU A 161 5.84 12.52 6.84
C LEU A 161 4.41 12.72 6.29
N GLU A 162 4.24 13.41 5.16
CA GLU A 162 2.93 13.66 4.55
C GLU A 162 2.33 12.45 3.83
N GLY A 163 3.15 11.48 3.41
CA GLY A 163 2.71 10.29 2.68
C GLY A 163 1.95 9.27 3.53
N PHE A 164 2.01 9.39 4.86
CA PHE A 164 1.23 8.55 5.77
C PHE A 164 -0.23 9.01 5.89
N ILE A 165 -1.09 8.08 6.32
CA ILE A 165 -2.53 8.34 6.49
C ILE A 165 -2.80 8.76 7.94
N TYR A 166 -3.34 9.97 8.14
CA TYR A 166 -3.75 10.49 9.45
C TYR A 166 -5.27 10.48 9.68
N THR A 167 -6.06 10.21 8.64
CA THR A 167 -7.52 10.13 8.71
C THR A 167 -7.99 8.77 9.22
N ARG A 168 -9.26 8.67 9.64
CA ARG A 168 -9.86 7.39 10.11
C ARG A 168 -10.23 6.41 8.99
N LYS A 169 -10.42 6.92 7.77
CA LYS A 169 -10.76 6.12 6.59
C LYS A 169 -9.80 6.41 5.45
N THR A 170 -9.59 5.41 4.60
CA THR A 170 -8.78 5.50 3.39
C THR A 170 -9.36 4.64 2.27
N SER A 171 -9.10 5.00 1.02
CA SER A 171 -9.19 4.04 -0.10
C SER A 171 -7.83 3.36 -0.28
N GLY A 172 -7.78 2.27 -1.05
CA GLY A 172 -6.52 1.68 -1.47
C GLY A 172 -6.59 0.17 -1.62
N LEU A 173 -5.41 -0.42 -1.82
CA LEU A 173 -5.25 -1.84 -2.03
C LEU A 173 -5.06 -2.58 -0.70
N MET A 174 -5.60 -3.79 -0.65
CA MET A 174 -5.32 -4.78 0.38
C MET A 174 -4.80 -6.03 -0.29
N TYR A 175 -3.65 -6.52 0.17
CA TYR A 175 -3.05 -7.72 -0.39
C TYR A 175 -3.98 -8.94 -0.26
N VAL A 176 -4.00 -9.78 -1.29
CA VAL A 176 -4.63 -11.09 -1.26
C VAL A 176 -3.53 -12.13 -1.27
N GLY A 177 -3.53 -13.03 -0.30
CA GLY A 177 -2.52 -14.08 -0.21
C GLY A 177 -2.64 -14.85 1.10
N LYS A 178 -1.75 -15.81 1.30
CA LYS A 178 -1.73 -16.66 2.49
C LYS A 178 -0.45 -16.43 3.28
N GLN A 179 -0.59 -16.36 4.60
CA GLN A 179 0.46 -16.37 5.63
C GLN A 179 1.51 -15.25 5.59
N LEU A 180 2.07 -14.91 4.43
CA LEU A 180 3.17 -13.96 4.30
C LEU A 180 2.99 -12.99 3.13
N PHE A 181 3.47 -11.77 3.34
CA PHE A 181 3.53 -10.71 2.34
C PHE A 181 4.93 -10.08 2.35
N ASN A 182 5.56 -9.96 1.17
CA ASN A 182 6.82 -9.24 1.01
C ASN A 182 6.53 -7.83 0.43
N PRO A 183 6.58 -6.77 1.24
CA PRO A 183 6.26 -5.42 0.80
C PRO A 183 7.26 -4.88 -0.21
N TYR A 184 8.52 -5.32 -0.18
CA TYR A 184 9.56 -4.80 -1.09
C TYR A 184 9.25 -5.14 -2.55
N GLN A 185 8.66 -6.31 -2.80
CA GLN A 185 8.22 -6.71 -4.13
C GLN A 185 7.04 -5.88 -4.64
N HIS A 186 6.15 -5.43 -3.74
CA HIS A 186 5.06 -4.53 -4.07
C HIS A 186 5.57 -3.14 -4.49
N PHE A 187 6.71 -2.71 -3.94
CA PHE A 187 7.36 -1.44 -4.30
C PHE A 187 8.52 -1.63 -5.29
N GLY A 188 8.39 -2.59 -6.21
CA GLY A 188 9.27 -2.71 -7.37
C GLY A 188 10.64 -3.34 -7.10
N GLN A 189 10.84 -4.02 -5.98
CA GLN A 189 12.08 -4.74 -5.69
C GLN A 189 11.81 -6.25 -5.59
N SER A 190 11.67 -6.92 -6.75
CA SER A 190 11.32 -8.35 -6.81
C SER A 190 12.36 -9.29 -6.16
N THR A 191 13.61 -8.82 -6.07
CA THR A 191 14.77 -9.58 -5.57
C THR A 191 15.14 -9.29 -4.11
N LEU A 192 14.46 -8.34 -3.45
CA LEU A 192 14.73 -7.97 -2.07
C LEU A 192 13.62 -8.46 -1.13
N TRP A 193 13.97 -8.57 0.15
CA TRP A 193 13.05 -8.86 1.22
C TRP A 193 13.41 -8.04 2.46
N PRO A 194 12.43 -7.63 3.27
CA PRO A 194 12.69 -6.96 4.54
C PRO A 194 13.39 -7.90 5.53
N ARG A 195 14.20 -7.34 6.42
CA ARG A 195 14.76 -8.07 7.55
C ARG A 195 13.66 -8.75 8.34
N GLY A 196 13.86 -10.02 8.69
CA GLY A 196 12.85 -10.83 9.36
C GLY A 196 11.91 -11.58 8.43
N TYR A 197 12.07 -11.45 7.11
CA TYR A 197 11.34 -12.30 6.18
C TYR A 197 11.94 -13.72 6.22
N PRO A 198 11.11 -14.79 6.29
CA PRO A 198 11.66 -16.15 6.40
C PRO A 198 12.48 -16.53 5.17
N LEU A 199 13.73 -16.97 5.39
CA LEU A 199 14.65 -17.36 4.32
C LEU A 199 14.11 -18.52 3.47
N SER A 200 13.31 -19.40 4.06
CA SER A 200 12.66 -20.51 3.36
C SER A 200 11.62 -20.05 2.32
N LYS A 201 11.20 -18.78 2.36
CA LYS A 201 10.12 -18.21 1.54
C LYS A 201 10.57 -17.16 0.53
N ILE A 202 11.84 -16.73 0.54
CA ILE A 202 12.33 -15.64 -0.34
C ILE A 202 12.17 -15.96 -1.84
N GLY A 203 12.22 -17.24 -2.22
CA GLY A 203 12.07 -17.70 -3.60
C GLY A 203 10.65 -18.14 -3.98
N ALA A 204 9.65 -17.95 -3.10
CA ALA A 204 8.28 -18.35 -3.39
C ALA A 204 7.67 -17.52 -4.52
N VAL A 205 6.66 -18.07 -5.20
CA VAL A 205 5.93 -17.34 -6.25
C VAL A 205 5.13 -16.22 -5.62
N ASN A 206 5.34 -15.00 -6.11
CA ASN A 206 4.71 -13.81 -5.59
C ASN A 206 3.23 -13.75 -6.00
N ASN A 207 2.32 -13.64 -5.03
CA ASN A 207 0.97 -13.23 -5.34
C ASN A 207 0.97 -11.71 -5.63
N ARG A 208 0.26 -11.31 -6.68
CA ARG A 208 0.14 -9.90 -7.09
C ARG A 208 -1.33 -9.48 -7.21
N SER A 209 -2.17 -10.16 -6.47
CA SER A 209 -3.61 -9.93 -6.38
C SER A 209 -3.95 -9.12 -5.15
N TYR A 210 -4.92 -8.23 -5.31
CA TYR A 210 -5.33 -7.26 -4.30
C TYR A 210 -6.85 -7.08 -4.33
N TRP A 211 -7.43 -6.82 -3.16
CA TRP A 211 -8.76 -6.24 -3.03
C TRP A 211 -8.65 -4.73 -2.99
N LEU A 212 -9.46 -4.06 -3.80
CA LEU A 212 -9.62 -2.61 -3.78
C LEU A 212 -10.94 -2.23 -3.10
N SER A 213 -10.88 -1.22 -2.23
CA SER A 213 -12.05 -0.56 -1.66
C SER A 213 -11.83 0.95 -1.55
N SER A 214 -12.93 1.69 -1.56
CA SER A 214 -12.96 3.14 -1.39
C SER A 214 -13.04 3.59 0.07
N SER A 215 -13.24 2.66 1.02
CA SER A 215 -13.51 3.00 2.42
C SER A 215 -13.01 1.93 3.41
N TRP A 216 -11.71 1.65 3.40
CA TRP A 216 -11.06 0.93 4.50
C TRP A 216 -11.03 1.79 5.77
N THR A 217 -11.08 1.13 6.94
CA THR A 217 -10.58 1.73 8.18
C THR A 217 -9.07 1.91 8.04
N SER A 218 -8.57 3.10 8.39
CA SER A 218 -7.15 3.38 8.22
C SER A 218 -6.27 2.49 9.11
N PRO A 219 -5.16 1.96 8.56
CA PRO A 219 -4.20 1.15 9.30
C PRO A 219 -3.53 2.01 10.38
N THR A 220 -3.27 1.42 11.53
CA THR A 220 -2.75 2.15 12.69
C THR A 220 -1.27 2.03 12.88
N ILE A 221 -0.69 0.98 12.31
CA ILE A 221 0.75 0.83 12.13
C ILE A 221 1.01 0.95 10.64
N GLN A 222 1.85 1.91 10.29
CA GLN A 222 2.15 2.27 8.91
C GLN A 222 3.66 2.34 8.73
N GLN A 223 4.24 1.48 7.89
CA GLN A 223 5.67 1.52 7.61
C GLN A 223 5.93 2.04 6.20
N GLY A 224 6.75 3.08 6.09
CA GLY A 224 7.27 3.54 4.80
C GLY A 224 8.52 2.76 4.39
N THR A 225 8.65 2.46 3.10
CA THR A 225 9.91 1.95 2.57
C THR A 225 10.99 3.05 2.58
N VAL A 226 12.25 2.64 2.58
CA VAL A 226 13.39 3.55 2.79
C VAL A 226 14.38 3.38 1.63
N ASN A 227 14.66 4.46 0.90
CA ASN A 227 15.68 4.44 -0.14
C ASN A 227 17.10 4.53 0.47
N GLY A 228 18.12 4.15 -0.31
CA GLY A 228 19.52 4.11 0.14
C GLY A 228 19.87 2.75 0.72
N ASP A 229 19.99 2.65 2.04
CA ASP A 229 20.30 1.40 2.76
C ASP A 229 19.06 0.89 3.53
N PRO A 230 18.03 0.32 2.87
CA PRO A 230 16.82 -0.16 3.54
C PRO A 230 17.12 -1.28 4.52
N ASP A 231 16.19 -1.54 5.44
CA ASP A 231 16.32 -2.62 6.41
C ASP A 231 16.12 -4.03 5.80
N VAL A 232 17.17 -4.53 5.15
CA VAL A 232 17.35 -5.93 4.75
C VAL A 232 18.15 -6.68 5.82
N ASP A 233 18.34 -7.99 5.70
CA ASP A 233 19.15 -8.76 6.66
C ASP A 233 20.66 -8.77 6.33
N ALA A 234 21.46 -9.31 7.24
CA ALA A 234 22.90 -9.42 7.06
C ALA A 234 23.29 -10.41 5.96
N ILE A 235 22.54 -11.50 5.72
CA ILE A 235 22.78 -12.42 4.59
C ILE A 235 22.68 -11.67 3.26
N PHE A 236 21.64 -10.87 3.08
CA PHE A 236 21.50 -10.02 1.90
C PHE A 236 22.71 -9.09 1.81
N ARG A 237 23.11 -8.39 2.87
CA ARG A 237 24.27 -7.47 2.78
C ARG A 237 25.58 -8.19 2.47
N LEU A 238 25.86 -9.31 3.13
CA LEU A 238 27.09 -10.08 2.93
C LEU A 238 27.20 -10.67 1.52
N THR A 239 26.07 -10.98 0.89
CA THR A 239 26.03 -11.59 -0.46
C THR A 239 25.73 -10.59 -1.57
N ARG A 240 25.08 -9.46 -1.24
CA ARG A 240 24.52 -8.47 -2.18
C ARG A 240 25.03 -7.03 -1.98
N LYS A 241 25.97 -6.76 -1.07
CA LYS A 241 26.66 -5.46 -1.00
C LYS A 241 28.10 -5.55 -1.50
N SER A 242 28.50 -4.68 -2.43
CA SER A 242 29.89 -4.62 -2.89
C SER A 242 30.77 -4.04 -1.77
N ALA A 243 31.98 -4.59 -1.59
CA ALA A 243 32.95 -4.05 -0.64
C ALA A 243 33.38 -2.61 -0.99
N THR A 244 33.27 -2.21 -2.26
CA THR A 244 33.76 -0.91 -2.76
C THR A 244 32.67 0.14 -2.92
N SER A 245 31.39 -0.22 -2.75
CA SER A 245 30.26 0.69 -3.02
C SER A 245 29.21 0.60 -1.91
N PRO A 246 28.63 1.74 -1.49
CA PRO A 246 27.51 1.73 -0.57
C PRO A 246 26.31 1.00 -1.18
N LEU A 247 25.45 0.43 -0.33
CA LEU A 247 24.17 -0.09 -0.77
C LEU A 247 23.29 1.10 -1.15
N ASN A 248 22.73 1.10 -2.36
CA ASN A 248 21.83 2.14 -2.83
C ASN A 248 20.63 1.49 -3.54
N VAL A 249 19.59 1.23 -2.76
CA VAL A 249 18.32 0.67 -3.22
C VAL A 249 17.33 1.79 -3.45
N THR A 250 16.61 1.72 -4.57
CA THR A 250 15.45 2.57 -4.84
C THR A 250 14.19 1.72 -4.91
N PHE A 251 13.08 2.20 -4.34
CA PHE A 251 11.76 1.60 -4.48
C PHE A 251 10.90 2.40 -5.48
N ASP A 252 9.86 1.77 -6.01
CA ASP A 252 8.87 2.47 -6.86
C ASP A 252 8.10 3.50 -6.03
N SER A 253 8.42 4.78 -6.24
CA SER A 253 7.80 5.90 -5.53
C SER A 253 6.36 6.21 -5.93
N HIS A 254 5.88 5.63 -7.04
CA HIS A 254 4.54 5.89 -7.58
C HIS A 254 3.53 4.79 -7.21
N ALA A 255 4.03 3.59 -6.90
CA ALA A 255 3.21 2.48 -6.44
C ALA A 255 2.31 2.90 -5.24
N PRO A 256 1.05 2.44 -5.22
CA PRO A 256 0.10 2.80 -4.17
C PRO A 256 0.49 2.18 -2.82
N PRO A 257 0.01 2.72 -1.68
CA PRO A 257 0.09 2.02 -0.41
C PRO A 257 -0.72 0.71 -0.41
N VAL A 258 -0.32 -0.23 0.44
CA VAL A 258 -0.93 -1.56 0.54
C VAL A 258 -1.21 -1.96 1.98
N LEU A 259 -2.43 -2.39 2.25
CA LEU A 259 -2.85 -2.96 3.53
C LEU A 259 -2.56 -4.46 3.57
N VAL A 260 -2.14 -4.93 4.74
CA VAL A 260 -1.98 -6.36 5.03
C VAL A 260 -3.28 -6.90 5.62
N PRO A 261 -3.88 -7.97 5.06
CA PRO A 261 -5.10 -8.55 5.61
C PRO A 261 -4.81 -9.33 6.90
N GLN A 262 -5.87 -9.59 7.68
CA GLN A 262 -5.78 -10.55 8.79
C GLN A 262 -5.39 -11.94 8.27
N GLY A 263 -4.63 -12.70 9.06
CA GLY A 263 -4.11 -14.01 8.66
C GLY A 263 -2.86 -13.96 7.77
N VAL A 264 -2.35 -12.76 7.46
CA VAL A 264 -1.11 -12.56 6.71
C VAL A 264 -0.16 -11.72 7.54
N PHE A 265 1.09 -12.18 7.65
CA PHE A 265 2.17 -11.46 8.30
C PHE A 265 3.09 -10.78 7.27
N SER A 266 3.70 -9.69 7.69
CA SER A 266 4.86 -9.09 7.03
C SER A 266 5.76 -8.50 8.10
N PRO A 267 7.07 -8.79 8.11
CA PRO A 267 7.95 -8.16 9.07
C PRO A 267 7.94 -6.63 8.87
N PHE A 268 7.97 -5.92 9.98
CA PHE A 268 8.02 -4.47 10.03
C PHE A 268 8.96 -4.05 11.16
N ASN A 269 9.61 -2.90 11.04
CA ASN A 269 10.73 -2.49 11.88
C ASN A 269 10.48 -1.13 12.56
N SER A 270 11.51 -0.60 13.20
CA SER A 270 11.51 0.69 13.90
C SER A 270 12.20 1.84 13.16
N GLN A 271 12.48 1.66 11.86
CA GLN A 271 13.23 2.62 11.04
C GLN A 271 12.35 3.77 10.54
N ASN A 272 11.16 3.48 10.01
CA ASN A 272 10.31 4.44 9.34
C ASN A 272 8.82 4.11 9.54
N THR A 273 8.40 4.09 10.81
CA THR A 273 7.10 3.53 11.20
C THR A 273 6.27 4.55 11.98
N LEU A 274 5.05 4.81 11.49
CA LEU A 274 4.07 5.67 12.14
C LEU A 274 3.04 4.83 12.89
N PHE A 275 2.83 5.15 14.16
CA PHE A 275 1.81 4.58 15.03
C PHE A 275 0.72 5.61 15.32
N HIS A 276 -0.53 5.21 15.13
CA HIS A 276 -1.71 5.93 15.65
C HIS A 276 -1.92 5.59 17.12
N GLU A 277 -2.59 6.48 17.86
CA GLU A 277 -2.88 6.29 19.29
C GLU A 277 -3.42 4.88 19.60
N ARG A 278 -4.36 4.36 18.81
CA ARG A 278 -5.01 3.07 19.08
C ARG A 278 -4.07 1.86 18.95
N ALA A 279 -2.85 2.05 18.46
CA ALA A 279 -1.80 1.03 18.39
C ALA A 279 -0.61 1.32 19.33
N PHE A 280 -0.70 2.29 20.25
CA PHE A 280 0.39 2.56 21.17
C PHE A 280 0.75 1.38 22.07
N TRP A 281 -0.19 0.48 22.38
CA TRP A 281 0.13 -0.78 23.07
C TRP A 281 1.21 -1.61 22.33
N ALA A 282 1.32 -1.48 21.01
CA ALA A 282 2.26 -2.20 20.16
C ALA A 282 3.66 -1.55 20.06
N LEU A 283 3.88 -0.38 20.66
CA LEU A 283 5.18 0.33 20.63
C LEU A 283 6.27 -0.37 21.45
N LEU A 284 5.91 -1.29 22.34
CA LEU A 284 6.83 -1.94 23.27
C LEU A 284 7.97 -2.66 22.54
N ILE A 285 9.20 -2.17 22.72
CA ILE A 285 10.41 -2.86 22.27
C ILE A 285 10.88 -3.83 23.36
N PRO A 286 11.02 -5.13 23.07
CA PRO A 286 11.45 -6.13 24.04
C PRO A 286 12.93 -5.97 24.42
N THR A 287 13.31 -6.51 25.59
CA THR A 287 14.68 -6.39 26.14
C THR A 287 15.51 -7.68 26.08
N GLY A 288 14.85 -8.82 25.97
CA GLY A 288 15.43 -10.16 26.08
C GLY A 288 15.97 -10.72 24.77
N THR A 289 15.74 -10.01 23.66
CA THR A 289 16.21 -10.34 22.31
C THR A 289 17.39 -9.45 21.91
N THR A 290 18.11 -9.83 20.85
CA THR A 290 19.24 -9.04 20.32
C THR A 290 18.75 -7.72 19.71
N PHE A 291 19.64 -6.74 19.61
CA PHE A 291 19.32 -5.44 19.03
C PHE A 291 18.80 -5.55 17.59
N ARG A 292 19.34 -6.48 16.79
CA ARG A 292 18.95 -6.70 15.39
C ARG A 292 17.63 -7.46 15.21
N MET A 293 16.98 -7.84 16.29
CA MET A 293 15.83 -8.77 16.28
C MET A 293 14.61 -8.23 17.04
N CYS A 294 14.85 -7.38 18.05
CA CYS A 294 13.81 -6.93 18.98
C CYS A 294 12.60 -6.29 18.31
N ASP A 295 12.81 -5.40 17.34
CA ASP A 295 11.73 -4.67 16.65
C ASP A 295 10.98 -5.54 15.64
N ILE A 296 11.66 -6.52 15.02
CA ILE A 296 11.09 -7.49 14.07
C ILE A 296 10.12 -8.46 14.76
N TRP A 297 10.54 -9.13 15.84
CA TRP A 297 9.66 -10.09 16.53
C TRP A 297 8.53 -9.40 17.30
N ARG A 298 8.76 -8.19 17.82
CA ARG A 298 7.68 -7.29 18.23
C ARG A 298 6.68 -7.08 17.09
N GLY A 299 7.15 -6.90 15.85
CA GLY A 299 6.27 -6.69 14.71
C GLY A 299 5.34 -7.87 14.43
N TYR A 300 5.83 -9.11 14.55
CA TYR A 300 4.99 -10.31 14.42
C TYR A 300 4.00 -10.46 15.58
N TRP A 301 4.45 -10.22 16.82
CA TRP A 301 3.61 -10.20 18.02
C TRP A 301 2.47 -9.18 17.90
N ALA A 302 2.79 -7.96 17.49
CA ALA A 302 1.83 -6.89 17.28
C ALA A 302 0.80 -7.26 16.21
N GLN A 303 1.24 -7.75 15.05
CA GLN A 303 0.32 -8.16 13.98
C GLN A 303 -0.67 -9.22 14.43
N ARG A 304 -0.23 -10.24 15.18
CA ARG A 304 -1.16 -11.27 15.67
C ARG A 304 -2.22 -10.66 16.59
N LEU A 305 -1.82 -9.77 17.50
CA LEU A 305 -2.74 -9.11 18.42
C LEU A 305 -3.66 -8.10 17.73
N MET A 306 -3.21 -7.44 16.66
CA MET A 306 -4.04 -6.52 15.86
C MET A 306 -5.28 -7.20 15.28
N TRP A 307 -5.20 -8.50 14.97
CA TRP A 307 -6.34 -9.26 14.48
C TRP A 307 -7.46 -9.37 15.52
N GLU A 308 -7.12 -9.42 16.81
CA GLU A 308 -8.10 -9.47 17.92
C GLU A 308 -8.92 -8.18 18.04
N ILE A 309 -8.48 -7.08 17.42
CA ILE A 309 -9.12 -5.76 17.52
C ILE A 309 -9.54 -5.21 16.15
N GLY A 310 -9.53 -6.05 15.10
CA GLY A 310 -9.96 -5.65 13.76
C GLY A 310 -9.00 -4.72 13.02
N ASP A 311 -7.78 -4.55 13.52
CA ASP A 311 -6.81 -3.58 13.03
C ASP A 311 -5.81 -4.18 12.03
N ARG A 312 -5.07 -3.32 11.31
CA ARG A 312 -4.23 -3.72 10.18
C ARG A 312 -2.93 -2.93 10.08
N LEU A 313 -1.91 -3.61 9.58
CA LEU A 313 -0.64 -3.04 9.13
C LEU A 313 -0.78 -2.55 7.69
N ALA A 314 -0.06 -1.51 7.32
CA ALA A 314 0.12 -1.12 5.93
C ALA A 314 1.54 -0.68 5.61
N PHE A 315 1.91 -0.85 4.35
CA PHE A 315 3.17 -0.37 3.81
C PHE A 315 2.96 0.75 2.80
N PHE A 316 3.92 1.66 2.74
CA PHE A 316 3.90 2.88 1.93
C PHE A 316 5.10 2.95 0.99
N PRO A 317 4.94 3.64 -0.16
CA PRO A 317 6.05 3.90 -1.08
C PRO A 317 7.18 4.67 -0.38
N PRO A 318 8.38 4.73 -0.98
CA PRO A 318 9.55 5.30 -0.33
C PRO A 318 9.31 6.75 0.07
N ASN A 319 9.37 6.99 1.38
CA ASN A 319 9.20 8.32 1.96
C ASN A 319 10.28 8.66 3.01
N ALA A 320 11.36 7.89 3.05
CA ALA A 320 12.56 8.20 3.79
C ALA A 320 13.82 7.73 3.04
N HIS A 321 14.97 8.25 3.46
CA HIS A 321 16.28 7.88 2.98
C HIS A 321 17.21 7.62 4.16
N GLN A 322 17.91 6.48 4.17
CA GLN A 322 18.92 6.18 5.18
C GLN A 322 20.33 6.21 4.59
N ASN A 323 21.24 6.88 5.31
CA ASN A 323 22.68 6.79 5.12
C ASN A 323 23.31 6.05 6.30
N ARG A 324 23.42 4.73 6.19
CA ARG A 324 23.79 3.88 7.33
C ARG A 324 25.23 4.12 7.79
N SER A 325 25.42 4.11 9.11
CA SER A 325 26.74 4.16 9.76
C SER A 325 27.53 2.85 9.58
N ALA A 326 28.86 2.89 9.73
CA ALA A 326 29.73 1.72 9.56
C ALA A 326 29.59 0.73 10.74
N HIS A 327 29.44 -0.57 10.44
CA HIS A 327 29.34 -1.67 11.41
C HIS A 327 29.73 -3.01 10.74
N SER A 328 29.94 -4.05 11.55
CA SER A 328 30.31 -5.39 11.09
C SER A 328 29.05 -6.17 10.67
N TYR A 329 28.93 -6.47 9.37
CA TYR A 329 27.83 -7.33 8.88
C TYR A 329 27.92 -8.77 9.40
N MET A 330 29.11 -9.21 9.80
CA MET A 330 29.28 -10.55 10.37
C MET A 330 28.74 -10.62 11.80
N GLU A 331 28.94 -9.56 12.59
CA GLU A 331 28.34 -9.45 13.93
C GLU A 331 26.81 -9.32 13.82
N ASP A 332 26.31 -8.53 12.86
CA ASP A 332 24.87 -8.46 12.58
C ASP A 332 24.29 -9.84 12.24
N ALA A 333 24.98 -10.65 11.43
CA ALA A 333 24.53 -12.00 11.09
C ALA A 333 24.47 -12.94 12.31
N GLU A 334 25.38 -12.77 13.27
CA GLU A 334 25.34 -13.51 14.54
C GLU A 334 24.15 -13.08 15.40
N ASP A 335 23.92 -11.77 15.52
CA ASP A 335 22.78 -11.20 16.26
C ASP A 335 21.43 -11.56 15.62
N GLU A 336 21.39 -11.79 14.30
CA GLU A 336 20.20 -12.15 13.52
C GLU A 336 19.94 -13.67 13.46
N LYS A 337 20.75 -14.51 14.11
CA LYS A 337 20.67 -15.98 14.01
C LYS A 337 19.26 -16.53 14.26
N ASP A 338 18.61 -16.14 15.35
CA ASP A 338 17.29 -16.67 15.69
C ASP A 338 16.23 -16.24 14.66
N MET A 339 16.38 -15.07 14.07
CA MET A 339 15.51 -14.61 12.99
C MET A 339 15.63 -15.53 11.76
N TYR A 340 16.83 -16.02 11.42
CA TYR A 340 17.01 -16.93 10.28
C TYR A 340 16.44 -18.32 10.49
N PHE A 341 16.51 -18.85 11.72
CA PHE A 341 16.17 -20.24 12.00
C PHE A 341 14.82 -20.44 12.72
N GLN A 342 14.29 -19.41 13.37
CA GLN A 342 13.08 -19.53 14.21
C GLN A 342 11.85 -18.79 13.67
N THR A 343 12.00 -17.88 12.70
CA THR A 343 10.85 -17.07 12.24
C THR A 343 9.75 -17.91 11.57
N ASP A 344 10.08 -18.97 10.83
CA ASP A 344 9.08 -19.90 10.30
C ASP A 344 8.24 -20.53 11.43
N PHE A 345 8.90 -21.03 12.48
CA PHE A 345 8.21 -21.62 13.65
C PHE A 345 7.39 -20.58 14.44
N LEU A 346 7.87 -19.34 14.51
CA LEU A 346 7.14 -18.23 15.13
C LEU A 346 5.85 -17.94 14.36
N ILE A 347 5.91 -17.86 13.03
CA ILE A 347 4.74 -17.61 12.18
C ILE A 347 3.73 -18.76 12.33
N ASP A 348 4.19 -20.01 12.30
CA ASP A 348 3.32 -21.17 12.51
C ASP A 348 2.65 -21.15 13.89
N PHE A 349 3.41 -20.81 14.94
CA PHE A 349 2.88 -20.65 16.29
C PHE A 349 1.83 -19.53 16.36
N LEU A 350 2.14 -18.34 15.85
CA LEU A 350 1.25 -17.18 15.91
C LEU A 350 -0.03 -17.38 15.08
N THR A 351 0.09 -18.03 13.93
CA THR A 351 -1.06 -18.37 13.06
C THR A 351 -2.06 -19.26 13.81
N ASN A 352 -1.56 -20.22 14.59
CA ASN A 352 -2.39 -21.16 15.36
C ASN A 352 -2.75 -20.66 16.77
N TRP A 353 -2.14 -19.56 17.22
CA TRP A 353 -2.41 -19.00 18.53
C TRP A 353 -3.81 -18.41 18.60
N THR A 354 -4.51 -18.58 19.73
CA THR A 354 -5.84 -18.03 19.97
C THR A 354 -5.92 -17.41 21.35
N CYS A 355 -6.64 -16.28 21.46
CA CYS A 355 -6.95 -15.70 22.76
C CYS A 355 -8.33 -16.17 23.25
N PRO A 356 -8.44 -16.72 24.48
CA PRO A 356 -9.72 -17.11 25.06
C PRO A 356 -10.75 -15.98 25.00
N SER A 357 -12.00 -16.29 24.63
CA SER A 357 -13.06 -15.28 24.45
C SER A 357 -13.44 -14.52 25.73
N SER A 358 -13.14 -15.08 26.90
CA SER A 358 -13.36 -14.44 28.21
C SER A 358 -12.33 -13.38 28.57
N MET A 359 -11.19 -13.32 27.87
CA MET A 359 -10.10 -12.40 28.17
C MET A 359 -10.31 -11.03 27.52
N THR A 360 -9.94 -9.97 28.24
CA THR A 360 -9.80 -8.63 27.67
C THR A 360 -8.61 -8.57 26.70
N PHE A 361 -8.46 -7.48 25.95
CA PHE A 361 -7.37 -7.35 24.99
C PHE A 361 -6.00 -7.37 25.68
N PHE A 362 -5.79 -6.62 26.75
CA PHE A 362 -4.54 -6.60 27.52
C PHE A 362 -4.24 -7.93 28.19
N GLN A 363 -5.26 -8.69 28.59
CA GLN A 363 -5.07 -10.07 29.02
C GLN A 363 -4.57 -10.96 27.87
N CYS A 364 -5.06 -10.77 26.64
CA CYS A 364 -4.50 -11.43 25.44
C CYS A 364 -3.04 -11.02 25.18
N VAL A 365 -2.72 -9.73 25.32
CA VAL A 365 -1.35 -9.21 25.15
C VAL A 365 -0.38 -9.91 26.11
N LEU A 366 -0.73 -9.97 27.39
CA LEU A 366 0.05 -10.68 28.41
C LEU A 366 0.13 -12.18 28.16
N LYS A 367 -1.00 -12.80 27.78
CA LYS A 367 -1.05 -14.23 27.49
C LYS A 367 -0.13 -14.58 26.31
N LEU A 368 -0.21 -13.86 25.19
CA LEU A 368 0.64 -14.14 24.03
C LEU A 368 2.12 -13.98 24.40
N THR A 369 2.45 -12.95 25.17
CA THR A 369 3.82 -12.72 25.66
C THR A 369 4.30 -13.89 26.52
N SER A 370 3.47 -14.39 27.44
CA SER A 370 3.77 -15.57 28.25
C SER A 370 3.96 -16.82 27.40
N ASP A 371 3.04 -17.09 26.47
CA ASP A 371 3.12 -18.28 25.62
C ASP A 371 4.35 -18.23 24.68
N MET A 372 4.72 -17.03 24.19
CA MET A 372 5.96 -16.84 23.43
C MET A 372 7.21 -17.08 24.27
N ALA A 373 7.19 -16.72 25.56
CA ALA A 373 8.28 -17.01 26.48
C ALA A 373 8.38 -18.52 26.79
N ASP A 374 7.25 -19.20 26.98
CA ASP A 374 7.18 -20.65 27.19
C ASP A 374 7.68 -21.43 25.96
N LYS A 375 7.49 -20.87 24.77
CA LYS A 375 8.03 -21.40 23.50
C LYS A 375 9.47 -20.95 23.19
N HIS A 376 10.09 -20.21 24.10
CA HIS A 376 11.46 -19.71 23.98
C HIS A 376 11.70 -18.74 22.82
N PHE A 377 10.65 -18.14 22.26
CA PHE A 377 10.80 -17.00 21.36
C PHE A 377 11.23 -15.76 22.15
N TRP A 378 10.67 -15.57 23.34
CA TRP A 378 11.11 -14.53 24.27
C TRP A 378 11.64 -15.12 25.56
N LYS A 379 12.34 -14.30 26.34
CA LYS A 379 12.73 -14.66 27.70
C LYS A 379 11.61 -14.32 28.66
N SER A 380 11.57 -14.97 29.82
CA SER A 380 10.48 -14.81 30.80
C SER A 380 10.40 -13.39 31.38
N GLU A 381 11.49 -12.62 31.36
CA GLU A 381 11.51 -11.22 31.80
C GLU A 381 10.60 -10.32 30.95
N GLU A 382 10.29 -10.73 29.71
CA GLU A 382 9.39 -9.97 28.83
C GLU A 382 7.95 -9.92 29.35
N ILE A 383 7.53 -10.89 30.16
CA ILE A 383 6.20 -10.91 30.78
C ILE A 383 6.07 -9.72 31.76
N ASP A 384 7.08 -9.53 32.61
CA ASP A 384 7.12 -8.44 33.59
C ASP A 384 7.32 -7.07 32.91
N LEU A 385 8.15 -7.01 31.85
CA LEU A 385 8.27 -5.81 31.01
C LEU A 385 6.92 -5.40 30.41
N THR A 386 6.20 -6.37 29.82
CA THR A 386 4.90 -6.14 29.17
C THR A 386 3.82 -5.76 30.18
N SER A 387 3.80 -6.38 31.36
CA SER A 387 2.89 -5.98 32.44
C SER A 387 3.09 -4.52 32.84
N ARG A 388 4.34 -4.12 33.07
CA ARG A 388 4.68 -2.73 33.44
C ARG A 388 4.34 -1.73 32.33
N TRP A 389 4.56 -2.11 31.07
CA TRP A 389 4.16 -1.31 29.92
C TRP A 389 2.65 -1.03 29.91
N LEU A 390 1.84 -2.08 30.04
CA LEU A 390 0.37 -1.95 30.04
C LEU A 390 -0.13 -1.17 31.27
N GLU A 391 0.48 -1.37 32.43
CA GLU A 391 0.18 -0.57 33.63
C GLU A 391 0.50 0.91 33.45
N ASP A 392 1.67 1.24 32.89
CA ASP A 392 2.04 2.62 32.59
C ASP A 392 1.05 3.24 31.59
N LEU A 393 0.62 2.50 30.55
CA LEU A 393 -0.39 2.97 29.60
C LEU A 393 -1.73 3.29 30.30
N LEU A 394 -2.23 2.39 31.15
CA LEU A 394 -3.46 2.60 31.91
C LEU A 394 -3.36 3.83 32.83
N GLU A 395 -2.23 4.02 33.52
CA GLU A 395 -1.99 5.19 34.37
C GLU A 395 -1.93 6.50 33.59
N LEU A 396 -1.49 6.46 32.33
CA LEU A 396 -1.50 7.59 31.41
C LEU A 396 -2.87 7.85 30.76
N GLY A 397 -3.89 7.06 31.10
CA GLY A 397 -5.25 7.21 30.58
C GLY A 397 -5.42 6.64 29.17
N TYR A 398 -4.53 5.77 28.73
CA TYR A 398 -4.66 5.04 27.48
C TYR A 398 -5.84 4.04 27.56
N PRO A 399 -6.85 4.13 26.68
CA PRO A 399 -7.97 3.21 26.71
C PRO A 399 -7.56 1.86 26.13
N GLU A 400 -7.85 0.77 26.86
CA GLU A 400 -7.68 -0.59 26.34
C GLU A 400 -8.58 -0.80 25.11
N PRO A 401 -8.02 -1.27 23.97
CA PRO A 401 -8.79 -1.62 22.79
C PRO A 401 -9.86 -2.69 23.06
N THR A 402 -11.03 -2.52 22.44
CA THR A 402 -12.10 -3.52 22.50
C THR A 402 -11.86 -4.64 21.49
N ARG A 403 -11.94 -5.90 21.95
CA ARG A 403 -11.79 -7.06 21.07
C ARG A 403 -12.98 -7.24 20.13
N VAL A 404 -12.70 -7.75 18.94
CA VAL A 404 -13.67 -8.22 17.96
C VAL A 404 -13.81 -9.74 18.17
N ILE A 405 -14.84 -10.17 18.90
CA ILE A 405 -14.99 -11.57 19.38
C ILE A 405 -15.40 -12.53 18.23
N GLU A 406 -15.84 -12.01 17.09
CA GLU A 406 -16.09 -12.82 15.89
C GLU A 406 -14.78 -13.12 15.16
N VAL A 407 -14.16 -14.24 15.53
CA VAL A 407 -13.09 -14.85 14.74
C VAL A 407 -13.71 -15.34 13.43
N LEU A 408 -13.62 -14.53 12.37
CA LEU A 408 -13.74 -15.04 11.01
C LEU A 408 -12.56 -16.00 10.78
N THR A 409 -12.73 -17.25 11.19
CA THR A 409 -11.95 -18.35 10.63
C THR A 409 -12.29 -18.40 9.15
N LEU A 410 -11.45 -17.80 8.31
CA LEU A 410 -11.30 -18.26 6.93
C LEU A 410 -10.72 -19.67 7.02
N SER A 411 -11.59 -20.62 7.34
CA SER A 411 -11.24 -22.03 7.48
C SER A 411 -10.74 -22.54 6.15
N GLU A 412 -9.73 -23.42 6.20
CA GLU A 412 -8.93 -23.91 5.09
C GLU A 412 -9.70 -24.67 3.98
N ASN A 413 -11.03 -24.71 4.00
CA ASN A 413 -11.86 -25.33 2.96
C ASN A 413 -12.25 -24.40 1.81
N GLU A 414 -11.91 -23.11 1.84
CA GLU A 414 -12.21 -22.17 0.74
C GLU A 414 -11.05 -21.97 -0.24
N THR A 415 -10.15 -22.94 -0.38
CA THR A 415 -9.16 -22.93 -1.48
C THR A 415 -9.34 -24.00 -2.55
N LEU A 416 -10.48 -24.70 -2.57
CA LEU A 416 -10.82 -25.61 -3.66
C LEU A 416 -12.29 -25.48 -4.05
N LYS A 417 -12.58 -24.50 -4.91
CA LYS A 417 -13.45 -24.54 -6.11
C LYS A 417 -13.94 -23.13 -6.47
N LEU A 418 -13.24 -22.52 -7.41
CA LEU A 418 -13.86 -21.56 -8.34
C LEU A 418 -14.90 -22.34 -9.14
N GLU A 419 -16.17 -22.20 -8.78
CA GLU A 419 -17.38 -22.34 -9.62
C GLU A 419 -18.57 -22.54 -8.67
N ASP A 420 -19.55 -21.66 -8.82
CA ASP A 420 -20.85 -21.67 -8.11
C ASP A 420 -20.79 -21.53 -6.59
N TYR A 421 -20.92 -20.31 -6.05
CA TYR A 421 -21.83 -20.02 -4.93
C TYR A 421 -21.95 -18.50 -4.73
N ASN A 422 -23.19 -18.00 -4.87
CA ASN A 422 -23.59 -16.68 -4.40
C ASN A 422 -23.35 -16.59 -2.89
N VAL A 423 -22.33 -15.83 -2.50
CA VAL A 423 -22.08 -15.50 -1.09
C VAL A 423 -23.21 -14.59 -0.61
N LEU A 424 -24.05 -15.14 0.25
CA LEU A 424 -25.08 -14.42 0.99
C LEU A 424 -24.42 -13.51 2.02
N HIS A 425 -24.60 -12.22 1.80
CA HIS A 425 -24.45 -11.12 2.74
C HIS A 425 -25.10 -11.38 4.10
N TYR A 426 -24.36 -11.15 5.19
CA TYR A 426 -24.85 -10.56 6.44
C TYR A 426 -23.63 -10.20 7.34
N ASP A 427 -23.50 -9.10 8.08
CA ASP A 427 -24.15 -7.78 8.16
C ASP A 427 -23.35 -6.95 9.18
N ILE A 428 -22.34 -6.18 8.76
CA ILE A 428 -21.78 -5.05 9.51
C ILE A 428 -21.42 -3.96 8.49
N PHE A 429 -22.11 -2.82 8.59
CA PHE A 429 -22.09 -1.64 7.71
C PHE A 429 -23.10 -1.65 6.54
N GLN A 430 -24.16 -0.86 6.75
CA GLN A 430 -25.23 -0.51 5.80
C GLN A 430 -24.81 0.18 4.48
N HIS A 431 -23.56 0.09 4.01
CA HIS A 431 -23.17 0.53 2.66
C HIS A 431 -22.30 -0.56 2.05
N GLU A 432 -22.89 -1.45 1.24
CA GLU A 432 -22.19 -2.49 0.49
C GLU A 432 -21.17 -1.88 -0.48
N THR A 433 -19.93 -1.69 -0.04
CA THR A 433 -18.81 -1.45 -0.95
C THR A 433 -18.35 -2.80 -1.48
N ARG A 434 -18.78 -3.16 -2.70
CA ARG A 434 -18.25 -4.29 -3.45
C ARG A 434 -16.71 -4.20 -3.51
N LEU A 435 -16.02 -5.24 -3.04
CA LEU A 435 -14.57 -5.37 -3.19
C LEU A 435 -14.23 -5.67 -4.65
N ILE A 436 -13.21 -4.99 -5.18
CA ILE A 436 -12.81 -5.11 -6.59
C ILE A 436 -11.49 -5.88 -6.68
N ASN A 437 -11.44 -6.86 -7.58
CA ASN A 437 -10.21 -7.60 -7.88
C ASN A 437 -9.25 -6.72 -8.67
N VAL A 438 -8.02 -6.64 -8.19
CA VAL A 438 -6.95 -5.93 -8.87
C VAL A 438 -5.70 -6.80 -8.93
N THR A 439 -5.09 -6.88 -10.10
CA THR A 439 -3.70 -7.33 -10.25
C THR A 439 -2.82 -6.11 -10.40
N LEU A 440 -1.73 -6.01 -9.63
CA LEU A 440 -0.80 -4.87 -9.71
C LEU A 440 0.63 -5.35 -9.97
N MET A 441 1.22 -4.76 -11.01
CA MET A 441 2.64 -4.84 -11.35
C MET A 441 3.26 -3.46 -11.11
N PRO A 442 4.12 -3.30 -10.08
CA PRO A 442 4.87 -2.07 -9.86
C PRO A 442 5.97 -1.91 -10.91
N VAL A 443 6.53 -0.70 -10.98
CA VAL A 443 7.69 -0.41 -11.81
C VAL A 443 8.93 -1.04 -11.17
N GLU A 444 9.45 -2.09 -11.78
CA GLU A 444 10.63 -2.78 -11.29
C GLU A 444 11.84 -1.83 -11.24
N GLN A 445 12.49 -1.79 -10.09
CA GLN A 445 13.65 -0.97 -9.79
C GLN A 445 14.93 -1.77 -9.97
N LYS A 446 16.04 -1.07 -10.19
CA LYS A 446 17.34 -1.75 -10.36
C LYS A 446 17.72 -2.44 -9.06
N SER A 447 18.09 -3.71 -9.17
CA SER A 447 18.66 -4.46 -8.04
C SER A 447 20.06 -3.92 -7.74
N PRO A 448 20.43 -3.71 -6.47
CA PRO A 448 21.72 -3.13 -6.07
C PRO A 448 22.93 -4.00 -6.44
N GLN A 449 22.73 -5.25 -6.90
CA GLN A 449 23.85 -6.17 -7.12
C GLN A 449 23.77 -7.19 -8.27
N VAL A 450 22.81 -7.08 -9.18
CA VAL A 450 22.99 -7.72 -10.50
C VAL A 450 23.76 -6.74 -11.38
N ALA A 451 25.02 -6.50 -11.00
CA ALA A 451 26.04 -6.05 -11.92
C ALA A 451 26.53 -7.29 -12.66
N ASP A 452 25.66 -7.91 -13.46
CA ASP A 452 26.17 -8.67 -14.58
C ASP A 452 26.45 -7.67 -15.70
N PHE A 453 27.54 -7.96 -16.38
CA PHE A 453 28.17 -7.23 -17.47
C PHE A 453 27.31 -7.21 -18.75
N ASP A 454 25.99 -7.11 -18.65
CA ASP A 454 25.15 -6.86 -19.82
C ASP A 454 25.05 -5.35 -20.01
N MET A 455 25.47 -4.89 -21.20
CA MET A 455 25.01 -3.62 -21.75
C MET A 455 23.50 -3.58 -21.60
N GLN A 456 22.99 -2.93 -20.56
CA GLN A 456 21.56 -2.76 -20.41
C GLN A 456 21.12 -1.94 -21.61
N ASP A 457 20.31 -2.58 -22.46
CA ASP A 457 19.76 -1.94 -23.63
C ASP A 457 19.13 -0.61 -23.21
N SER A 458 19.58 0.47 -23.84
CA SER A 458 18.99 1.79 -23.61
C SER A 458 17.47 1.70 -23.78
N VAL A 459 16.68 2.53 -23.08
CA VAL A 459 15.22 2.55 -23.25
C VAL A 459 14.82 2.64 -24.73
N SER A 460 15.62 3.33 -25.55
CA SER A 460 15.47 3.39 -27.01
C SER A 460 15.60 2.02 -27.69
N GLN A 461 16.56 1.20 -27.27
CA GLN A 461 16.77 -0.15 -27.78
C GLN A 461 15.64 -1.10 -27.34
N GLN A 462 15.18 -0.99 -26.09
CA GLN A 462 14.00 -1.72 -25.61
C GLN A 462 12.75 -1.37 -26.45
N ALA A 463 12.50 -0.08 -26.70
CA ALA A 463 11.41 0.37 -27.55
C ALA A 463 11.50 -0.15 -28.99
N PHE A 464 12.71 -0.18 -29.57
CA PHE A 464 12.94 -0.78 -30.88
C PHE A 464 12.62 -2.29 -30.90
N GLU A 465 13.04 -3.03 -29.88
CA GLU A 465 12.75 -4.46 -29.75
C GLU A 465 11.26 -4.74 -29.53
N SER A 466 10.60 -3.96 -28.67
CA SER A 466 9.15 -4.03 -28.44
C SER A 466 8.37 -3.82 -29.73
N LEU A 467 8.72 -2.80 -30.52
CA LEU A 467 8.03 -2.48 -31.77
C LEU A 467 8.35 -3.46 -32.90
N SER A 468 9.60 -3.93 -33.03
CA SER A 468 9.97 -4.91 -34.06
C SER A 468 9.27 -6.26 -33.88
N LYS A 469 8.90 -6.64 -32.64
CA LYS A 469 8.08 -7.84 -32.36
C LYS A 469 6.67 -7.78 -32.97
N ILE A 470 6.12 -6.58 -33.18
CA ILE A 470 4.78 -6.41 -33.78
C ILE A 470 4.83 -5.87 -35.22
N CYS A 471 5.96 -5.28 -35.62
CA CYS A 471 6.15 -4.63 -36.91
C CYS A 471 7.35 -5.22 -37.66
N PRO A 472 7.15 -6.23 -38.51
CA PRO A 472 8.24 -6.93 -39.21
C PRO A 472 9.07 -6.06 -40.17
N ASN A 473 8.54 -4.90 -40.58
CA ASN A 473 9.24 -3.93 -41.43
C ASN A 473 10.28 -3.10 -40.65
N ILE A 474 10.21 -3.05 -39.32
CA ILE A 474 11.18 -2.38 -38.43
C ILE A 474 12.34 -3.36 -38.17
N THR A 475 13.37 -3.31 -39.02
CA THR A 475 14.43 -4.34 -39.05
C THR A 475 15.83 -3.82 -38.70
N LYS A 476 16.11 -2.52 -38.84
CA LYS A 476 17.45 -1.98 -38.63
C LYS A 476 17.44 -0.58 -38.01
N LEU A 477 18.11 -0.46 -36.88
CA LEU A 477 18.40 0.79 -36.20
C LEU A 477 19.52 1.54 -36.94
N VAL A 478 19.36 2.84 -37.20
CA VAL A 478 20.46 3.72 -37.60
C VAL A 478 20.67 4.70 -36.46
N ASN A 479 21.87 4.66 -35.86
CA ASN A 479 22.22 5.48 -34.70
C ASN A 479 21.95 6.97 -34.97
N GLY A 480 21.01 7.55 -34.22
CA GLY A 480 20.84 8.99 -34.04
C GLY A 480 21.58 9.48 -32.78
N PRO A 481 21.77 10.80 -32.60
CA PRO A 481 22.40 11.34 -31.40
C PRO A 481 21.64 10.93 -30.14
N ILE A 482 22.39 10.54 -29.09
CA ILE A 482 21.95 9.70 -27.96
C ILE A 482 21.07 10.41 -26.93
N ASP A 483 20.89 11.74 -26.97
CA ASP A 483 20.28 12.45 -25.85
C ASP A 483 19.07 13.30 -26.24
N ILE A 484 17.85 12.76 -26.12
CA ILE A 484 16.70 13.51 -25.58
C ILE A 484 15.77 12.54 -24.80
N PHE A 485 15.87 12.56 -23.47
CA PHE A 485 15.06 11.74 -22.55
C PHE A 485 13.63 12.30 -22.40
N TYR A 486 12.71 11.85 -23.25
CA TYR A 486 11.29 12.15 -23.14
C TYR A 486 10.53 11.23 -22.14
N SER A 487 11.14 10.12 -21.73
CA SER A 487 10.53 9.11 -20.84
C SER A 487 10.22 9.64 -19.44
N GLN A 488 10.94 10.64 -18.94
CA GLN A 488 10.69 11.17 -17.58
C GLN A 488 9.37 11.93 -17.46
N TYR A 489 8.88 12.55 -18.54
CA TYR A 489 7.65 13.34 -18.48
C TYR A 489 6.42 12.48 -18.13
N TYR A 490 6.39 11.22 -18.55
CA TYR A 490 5.25 10.32 -18.31
C TYR A 490 5.42 9.40 -17.10
N TYR A 491 6.56 9.47 -16.42
CA TYR A 491 6.89 8.60 -15.28
C TYR A 491 5.90 8.75 -14.12
N ASP A 492 5.40 9.97 -13.90
CA ASP A 492 4.46 10.34 -12.83
C ASP A 492 2.99 10.44 -13.32
N ILE A 493 2.65 9.79 -14.45
CA ILE A 493 1.28 9.68 -14.96
C ILE A 493 0.88 8.21 -14.97
N LEU A 494 -0.26 7.88 -14.35
CA LEU A 494 -0.87 6.56 -14.50
C LEU A 494 -1.70 6.51 -15.79
N LEU A 495 -1.28 5.69 -16.76
CA LEU A 495 -2.05 5.41 -17.95
C LEU A 495 -3.06 4.29 -17.68
N VAL A 496 -4.35 4.61 -17.77
CA VAL A 496 -5.46 3.67 -17.62
C VAL A 496 -6.02 3.36 -19.00
N ILE A 497 -5.84 2.12 -19.47
CA ILE A 497 -6.35 1.68 -20.77
C ILE A 497 -7.62 0.84 -20.58
N VAL A 498 -8.73 1.34 -21.12
CA VAL A 498 -10.07 0.79 -20.93
C VAL A 498 -10.48 -0.08 -22.12
N PHE A 499 -10.75 -1.36 -21.85
CA PHE A 499 -11.28 -2.31 -22.83
C PHE A 499 -12.81 -2.33 -22.78
N ASN A 500 -13.44 -1.45 -23.55
CA ASN A 500 -14.91 -1.28 -23.53
C ASN A 500 -15.70 -2.55 -23.90
N LYS A 501 -15.07 -3.54 -24.55
CA LYS A 501 -15.71 -4.79 -24.97
C LYS A 501 -14.91 -6.02 -24.49
N PRO A 502 -15.56 -7.00 -23.85
CA PRO A 502 -14.92 -8.27 -23.49
C PRO A 502 -14.31 -9.00 -24.69
N GLY A 503 -13.22 -9.74 -24.45
CA GLY A 503 -12.62 -10.66 -25.42
C GLY A 503 -11.54 -10.10 -26.32
N PHE A 504 -11.14 -8.84 -26.16
CA PHE A 504 -10.16 -8.15 -27.01
C PHE A 504 -8.80 -7.90 -26.34
N TYR A 505 -8.49 -8.57 -25.23
CA TYR A 505 -7.25 -8.37 -24.46
C TYR A 505 -5.97 -8.75 -25.20
N TYR A 506 -6.05 -9.54 -26.28
CA TYR A 506 -4.91 -9.77 -27.18
C TYR A 506 -4.36 -8.47 -27.79
N ASN A 507 -5.12 -7.36 -27.79
CA ASN A 507 -4.63 -6.05 -28.21
C ASN A 507 -3.57 -5.46 -27.25
N VAL A 508 -3.47 -5.95 -26.01
CA VAL A 508 -2.45 -5.52 -25.04
C VAL A 508 -1.05 -5.58 -25.64
N ARG A 509 -0.75 -6.60 -26.46
CA ARG A 509 0.56 -6.73 -27.12
C ARG A 509 0.95 -5.54 -28.00
N TYR A 510 -0.04 -4.89 -28.62
CA TYR A 510 0.20 -3.74 -29.49
C TYR A 510 0.29 -2.46 -28.67
N LEU A 511 -0.60 -2.32 -27.69
CA LEU A 511 -0.64 -1.17 -26.79
C LEU A 511 0.63 -1.08 -25.95
N ASP A 512 1.06 -2.21 -25.40
CA ASP A 512 2.30 -2.31 -24.64
C ASP A 512 3.53 -1.98 -25.50
N ALA A 513 3.61 -2.49 -26.74
CA ALA A 513 4.71 -2.14 -27.63
C ALA A 513 4.73 -0.64 -28.01
N LEU A 514 3.56 0.02 -28.06
CA LEU A 514 3.44 1.43 -28.42
C LEU A 514 3.62 2.39 -27.23
N TYR A 515 3.31 1.95 -26.01
CA TYR A 515 3.22 2.83 -24.83
C TYR A 515 4.04 2.36 -23.62
N GLY A 516 4.39 1.08 -23.52
CA GLY A 516 5.05 0.48 -22.35
C GLY A 516 6.42 1.08 -22.03
N ASP A 517 7.18 1.45 -23.06
CA ASP A 517 8.49 2.09 -22.89
C ASP A 517 8.40 3.63 -22.68
N ILE A 518 7.18 4.19 -22.75
CA ILE A 518 6.89 5.62 -22.51
C ILE A 518 6.24 5.83 -21.14
N PHE A 519 5.27 5.00 -20.80
CA PHE A 519 4.53 5.02 -19.54
C PHE A 519 4.96 3.82 -18.70
N PRO A 520 5.79 4.02 -17.66
CA PRO A 520 6.14 2.95 -16.74
C PRO A 520 4.93 2.44 -15.95
N ASN A 521 3.99 3.36 -15.65
CA ASN A 521 2.79 3.09 -14.89
C ASN A 521 1.59 2.90 -15.84
N ILE A 522 1.30 1.66 -16.23
CA ILE A 522 0.12 1.29 -17.03
C ILE A 522 -0.76 0.34 -16.23
N ILE A 523 -2.07 0.62 -16.24
CA ILE A 523 -3.09 -0.32 -15.76
C ILE A 523 -4.16 -0.53 -16.83
N TYR A 524 -4.43 -1.78 -17.15
CA TYR A 524 -5.51 -2.17 -18.03
C TYR A 524 -6.79 -2.36 -17.22
N CYS A 525 -7.94 -2.09 -17.81
CA CYS A 525 -9.22 -2.25 -17.14
C CYS A 525 -10.23 -2.90 -18.08
N GLY A 526 -10.94 -3.90 -17.58
CA GLY A 526 -11.90 -4.68 -18.35
C GLY A 526 -12.77 -5.54 -17.42
N ASP A 527 -13.61 -6.39 -17.99
CA ASP A 527 -14.65 -7.11 -17.27
C ASP A 527 -14.31 -8.56 -16.90
N ASN A 528 -13.13 -9.06 -17.29
CA ASN A 528 -12.76 -10.47 -17.08
C ASN A 528 -11.25 -10.65 -16.91
N ALA A 529 -10.81 -10.79 -15.65
CA ALA A 529 -9.40 -10.94 -15.31
C ALA A 529 -8.81 -12.28 -15.79
N ALA A 530 -9.59 -13.37 -15.71
CA ALA A 530 -9.14 -14.69 -16.15
C ALA A 530 -8.82 -14.72 -17.65
N GLN A 531 -9.70 -14.14 -18.46
CA GLN A 531 -9.50 -14.00 -19.90
C GLN A 531 -8.34 -13.06 -20.22
N PHE A 532 -8.18 -11.96 -19.47
CA PHE A 532 -7.04 -11.07 -19.61
C PHE A 532 -5.72 -11.79 -19.38
N MET A 533 -5.59 -12.55 -18.28
CA MET A 533 -4.40 -13.35 -17.98
C MET A 533 -4.11 -14.38 -19.07
N GLU A 534 -5.14 -15.11 -19.53
CA GLU A 534 -4.97 -16.13 -20.58
C GLU A 534 -4.49 -15.54 -21.91
N GLN A 535 -4.99 -14.37 -22.30
CA GLN A 535 -4.60 -13.71 -23.55
C GLN A 535 -3.27 -12.95 -23.48
N THR A 536 -2.73 -12.71 -22.27
CA THR A 536 -1.48 -11.98 -22.05
C THR A 536 -0.31 -12.85 -21.59
N LYS A 537 -0.57 -14.11 -21.18
CA LYS A 537 0.45 -15.01 -20.61
C LYS A 537 1.72 -15.20 -21.44
N ASN A 538 1.61 -15.13 -22.77
CA ASN A 538 2.72 -15.38 -23.70
C ASN A 538 3.54 -14.13 -24.05
N LEU A 539 3.25 -12.98 -23.42
CA LEU A 539 3.93 -11.71 -23.71
C LEU A 539 5.27 -11.56 -22.97
N GLY A 540 5.67 -12.55 -22.15
CA GLY A 540 6.95 -12.54 -21.44
C GLY A 540 7.01 -11.59 -20.24
N LYS A 541 5.89 -10.92 -19.92
CA LYS A 541 5.72 -10.13 -18.70
C LYS A 541 4.25 -10.14 -18.24
N GLN A 542 4.05 -9.79 -16.97
CA GLN A 542 2.71 -9.64 -16.40
C GLN A 542 2.27 -8.17 -16.43
N PHE A 543 0.96 -7.93 -16.31
CA PHE A 543 0.37 -6.59 -16.44
C PHE A 543 -0.59 -6.28 -15.30
N SER A 544 -0.67 -5.00 -14.92
CA SER A 544 -1.67 -4.53 -13.98
C SER A 544 -3.07 -4.54 -14.62
N PHE A 545 -4.07 -5.00 -13.87
CA PHE A 545 -5.44 -5.15 -14.35
C PHE A 545 -6.47 -4.82 -13.27
N ILE A 546 -7.51 -4.07 -13.64
CA ILE A 546 -8.72 -3.81 -12.83
C ILE A 546 -9.89 -4.56 -13.45
N GLU A 547 -10.59 -5.37 -12.66
CA GLU A 547 -11.78 -6.10 -13.10
C GLU A 547 -13.08 -5.36 -12.72
N GLU A 548 -13.78 -4.79 -13.72
CA GLU A 548 -15.03 -4.06 -13.56
C GLU A 548 -16.00 -4.32 -14.73
N PRO A 549 -17.32 -4.52 -14.49
CA PRO A 549 -18.31 -4.54 -15.55
C PRO A 549 -18.46 -3.17 -16.22
N LEU A 550 -18.11 -3.08 -17.50
CA LEU A 550 -18.08 -1.80 -18.23
C LEU A 550 -19.36 -1.49 -19.04
N ASP A 551 -20.29 -2.45 -19.12
CA ASP A 551 -21.55 -2.35 -19.88
C ASP A 551 -21.34 -1.85 -21.32
N MET A 552 -20.48 -2.54 -22.08
CA MET A 552 -20.08 -2.18 -23.45
C MET A 552 -19.53 -0.74 -23.57
N GLY A 553 -18.90 -0.22 -22.52
CA GLY A 553 -18.32 1.12 -22.48
C GLY A 553 -19.28 2.22 -22.01
N ILE A 554 -20.54 1.91 -21.73
CA ILE A 554 -21.53 2.88 -21.23
C ILE A 554 -21.02 3.56 -19.96
N VAL A 555 -20.39 2.79 -19.07
CA VAL A 555 -19.87 3.25 -17.78
C VAL A 555 -18.35 3.11 -17.67
N GLY A 556 -17.63 3.10 -18.80
CA GLY A 556 -16.18 2.83 -18.84
C GLY A 556 -15.31 3.75 -17.96
N TYR A 557 -15.80 4.93 -17.56
CA TYR A 557 -15.13 5.81 -16.60
C TYR A 557 -15.05 5.24 -15.17
N ILE A 558 -15.71 4.11 -14.88
CA ILE A 558 -15.49 3.35 -13.63
C ILE A 558 -14.02 2.97 -13.45
N CYS A 559 -13.31 2.68 -14.54
CA CYS A 559 -11.87 2.41 -14.51
C CYS A 559 -11.08 3.60 -13.94
N ALA A 560 -11.48 4.83 -14.26
CA ALA A 560 -10.86 6.04 -13.72
C ALA A 560 -11.12 6.19 -12.22
N ILE A 561 -12.36 5.91 -11.79
CA ILE A 561 -12.73 5.89 -10.36
C ILE A 561 -11.83 4.90 -9.61
N ARG A 562 -11.71 3.66 -10.11
CA ARG A 562 -10.91 2.60 -9.46
C ARG A 562 -9.42 2.94 -9.43
N ALA A 563 -8.86 3.43 -10.52
CA ALA A 563 -7.47 3.87 -10.55
C ALA A 563 -7.18 4.97 -9.51
N ILE A 564 -8.11 5.92 -9.31
CA ILE A 564 -7.99 6.94 -8.26
C ILE A 564 -8.10 6.33 -6.87
N GLU A 565 -9.03 5.40 -6.65
CA GLU A 565 -9.23 4.72 -5.36
C GLU A 565 -8.01 3.89 -4.94
N MET A 566 -7.22 3.37 -5.89
CA MET A 566 -5.96 2.67 -5.60
C MET A 566 -4.94 3.56 -4.89
N ASN A 567 -5.05 4.90 -5.01
CA ASN A 567 -4.20 5.88 -4.35
C ASN A 567 -2.71 5.84 -4.76
N PHE A 568 -2.45 5.73 -6.07
CA PHE A 568 -1.11 5.94 -6.64
C PHE A 568 -0.57 7.33 -6.32
N ASN A 569 0.74 7.41 -6.09
CA ASN A 569 1.45 8.68 -5.89
C ASN A 569 1.91 9.27 -7.24
N VAL A 570 0.94 9.66 -8.07
CA VAL A 570 1.15 10.21 -9.42
C VAL A 570 0.64 11.66 -9.52
N LYS A 571 1.12 12.41 -10.51
CA LYS A 571 0.64 13.77 -10.82
C LYS A 571 -0.68 13.81 -11.57
N GLY A 572 -1.08 12.69 -12.18
CA GLY A 572 -2.45 12.51 -12.65
C GLY A 572 -2.68 11.20 -13.39
N PHE A 573 -3.88 11.09 -13.96
CA PHE A 573 -4.41 9.87 -14.54
C PHE A 573 -4.78 10.15 -15.99
N LEU A 574 -4.13 9.50 -16.95
CA LEU A 574 -4.49 9.57 -18.36
C LEU A 574 -5.36 8.35 -18.68
N ILE A 575 -6.61 8.57 -19.07
CA ILE A 575 -7.56 7.52 -19.40
C ILE A 575 -7.65 7.45 -20.93
N MET A 576 -7.49 6.26 -21.51
CA MET A 576 -7.73 6.04 -22.93
C MET A 576 -8.48 4.73 -23.21
N GLY A 577 -9.25 4.68 -24.29
CA GLY A 577 -9.82 3.44 -24.83
C GLY A 577 -8.76 2.57 -25.53
N ASP A 578 -8.99 1.26 -25.57
CA ASP A 578 -8.11 0.27 -26.23
C ASP A 578 -7.93 0.49 -27.74
N ASP A 579 -8.83 1.26 -28.36
CA ASP A 579 -8.81 1.61 -29.78
C ASP A 579 -8.47 3.08 -30.06
N VAL A 580 -7.73 3.72 -29.15
CA VAL A 580 -7.21 5.08 -29.35
C VAL A 580 -5.72 5.04 -29.71
N LEU A 581 -5.29 5.82 -30.71
CA LEU A 581 -3.89 6.17 -30.89
C LEU A 581 -3.63 7.57 -30.33
N PHE A 582 -2.76 7.66 -29.32
CA PHE A 582 -2.40 8.92 -28.65
C PHE A 582 -0.94 9.29 -28.90
N LYS A 583 -0.72 10.41 -29.59
CA LYS A 583 0.62 10.93 -29.90
C LYS A 583 1.20 11.68 -28.70
N HIS A 584 1.60 10.91 -27.71
CA HIS A 584 2.19 11.39 -26.46
C HIS A 584 3.36 12.36 -26.70
N TRP A 585 4.18 12.19 -27.75
CA TRP A 585 5.26 13.14 -28.06
C TRP A 585 4.78 14.59 -28.34
N THR A 586 3.50 14.82 -28.59
CA THR A 586 2.93 16.18 -28.73
C THR A 586 2.63 16.87 -27.39
N PHE A 587 2.75 16.15 -26.26
CA PHE A 587 2.36 16.61 -24.91
C PHE A 587 3.54 16.75 -23.92
N LEU A 588 4.78 16.64 -24.38
CA LEU A 588 5.99 16.53 -23.54
C LEU A 588 6.32 17.75 -22.67
N ASN A 589 5.64 18.87 -22.85
CA ASN A 589 5.83 20.11 -22.08
C ASN A 589 4.50 20.72 -21.61
N ILE A 590 3.43 19.94 -21.62
CA ILE A 590 2.11 20.41 -21.22
C ILE A 590 2.02 20.40 -19.69
N THR A 591 1.27 21.33 -19.09
CA THR A 591 1.08 21.29 -17.63
C THR A 591 0.15 20.15 -17.22
N LYS A 592 0.52 19.46 -16.14
CA LYS A 592 -0.23 18.37 -15.50
C LYS A 592 -1.23 18.85 -14.45
N GLU A 593 -1.36 20.17 -14.27
CA GLU A 593 -2.25 20.76 -13.27
C GLU A 593 -3.70 20.92 -13.76
N HIS A 594 -3.91 20.79 -15.07
CA HIS A 594 -5.19 21.00 -15.74
C HIS A 594 -5.73 19.71 -16.33
N PHE A 595 -7.05 19.65 -16.51
CA PHE A 595 -7.66 18.55 -17.28
C PHE A 595 -7.20 18.64 -18.74
N TRP A 596 -6.88 17.49 -19.34
CA TRP A 596 -6.71 17.40 -20.79
C TRP A 596 -7.92 16.67 -21.37
N THR A 597 -8.60 17.26 -22.34
CA THR A 597 -9.86 16.71 -22.85
C THR A 597 -9.94 16.79 -24.36
N THR A 598 -10.71 15.92 -24.98
CA THR A 598 -10.94 15.95 -26.43
C THR A 598 -12.09 16.88 -26.85
N PHE A 599 -12.75 17.51 -25.88
CA PHE A 599 -13.97 18.28 -26.09
C PHE A 599 -13.75 19.78 -25.90
N GLU A 600 -13.74 20.51 -27.01
CA GLU A 600 -13.78 21.99 -27.05
C GLU A 600 -14.88 22.45 -28.03
N GLY A 601 -16.15 22.24 -27.66
CA GLY A 601 -17.30 22.66 -28.46
C GLY A 601 -17.67 21.66 -29.58
N THR A 602 -17.21 20.42 -29.48
CA THR A 602 -17.47 19.36 -30.46
C THR A 602 -18.40 18.30 -29.88
N ARG A 603 -19.71 18.45 -30.10
CA ARG A 603 -20.52 17.62 -31.03
C ARG A 603 -22.02 17.79 -30.80
N THR A 604 -22.50 17.87 -29.55
CA THR A 604 -23.93 18.06 -29.25
C THR A 604 -24.15 18.76 -27.89
N PHE A 605 -24.88 19.87 -27.88
CA PHE A 605 -25.43 20.44 -26.64
C PHE A 605 -26.82 19.86 -26.39
N ILE A 606 -27.06 19.43 -25.15
CA ILE A 606 -28.31 18.80 -24.73
C ILE A 606 -29.01 19.72 -23.76
N ASN A 607 -30.26 20.08 -24.08
CA ASN A 607 -31.16 20.69 -23.13
C ASN A 607 -31.75 19.62 -22.21
N VAL A 608 -31.41 19.67 -20.93
CA VAL A 608 -31.77 18.63 -19.96
C VAL A 608 -33.27 18.53 -19.70
N THR A 609 -34.07 19.53 -20.10
CA THR A 609 -35.54 19.48 -20.01
C THR A 609 -36.16 18.66 -21.15
N GLU A 610 -35.44 18.42 -22.24
CA GLU A 610 -35.96 17.72 -23.41
C GLU A 610 -35.90 16.20 -23.23
N SER A 611 -37.05 15.54 -23.08
CA SER A 611 -37.11 14.09 -23.02
C SER A 611 -36.95 13.41 -24.41
N ASN A 612 -37.22 14.12 -25.50
CA ASN A 612 -37.26 13.58 -26.87
C ASN A 612 -36.17 14.18 -27.78
N HIS A 613 -34.92 14.14 -27.34
CA HIS A 613 -33.76 14.67 -28.10
C HIS A 613 -33.43 13.83 -29.35
N SER A 614 -32.87 14.43 -30.41
CA SER A 614 -32.56 13.71 -31.67
C SER A 614 -31.50 12.60 -31.50
N TRP A 615 -30.54 12.82 -30.59
CA TRP A 615 -29.48 11.85 -30.28
C TRP A 615 -29.98 10.70 -29.41
N ALA A 616 -29.84 9.46 -29.92
CA ALA A 616 -30.32 8.25 -29.26
C ALA A 616 -29.69 7.99 -27.88
N GLY A 617 -28.44 8.43 -27.66
CA GLY A 617 -27.75 8.29 -26.38
C GLY A 617 -28.49 8.97 -25.22
N TRP A 618 -29.12 10.11 -25.47
CA TRP A 618 -29.92 10.82 -24.47
C TRP A 618 -31.30 10.20 -24.25
N LYS A 619 -31.93 9.65 -25.30
CA LYS A 619 -33.24 8.98 -25.20
C LYS A 619 -33.17 7.65 -24.46
N GLY A 620 -32.02 6.99 -24.48
CA GLY A 620 -31.82 5.69 -23.86
C GLY A 620 -31.86 5.73 -22.32
N LYS A 621 -31.86 4.55 -21.70
CA LYS A 621 -31.87 4.40 -20.23
C LYS A 621 -30.69 5.09 -19.54
N ALA A 622 -29.52 5.08 -20.19
CA ALA A 622 -28.29 5.72 -19.71
C ALA A 622 -28.21 7.23 -20.02
N GLY A 623 -29.25 7.82 -20.61
CA GLY A 623 -29.36 9.25 -20.93
C GLY A 623 -30.23 10.00 -19.92
N LYS A 624 -31.36 10.56 -20.38
CA LYS A 624 -32.30 11.36 -19.57
C LYS A 624 -32.73 10.68 -18.26
N PRO A 625 -33.15 9.40 -18.24
CA PRO A 625 -33.60 8.78 -16.99
C PRO A 625 -32.48 8.65 -15.96
N ALA A 626 -31.27 8.33 -16.39
CA ALA A 626 -30.08 8.28 -15.53
C ALA A 626 -29.65 9.68 -15.06
N PHE A 627 -29.75 10.69 -15.93
CA PHE A 627 -29.51 12.09 -15.56
C PHE A 627 -30.46 12.57 -14.47
N ASP A 628 -31.76 12.33 -14.62
CA ASP A 628 -32.77 12.79 -13.64
C ASP A 628 -32.50 12.23 -12.24
N LYS A 629 -32.19 10.93 -12.16
CA LYS A 629 -31.79 10.28 -10.90
C LYS A 629 -30.48 10.86 -10.34
N THR A 630 -29.50 11.10 -11.22
CA THR A 630 -28.23 11.73 -10.81
C THR A 630 -28.46 13.13 -10.26
N MET A 631 -29.35 13.92 -10.86
CA MET A 631 -29.68 15.25 -10.36
C MET A 631 -30.46 15.19 -9.05
N GLU A 632 -31.37 14.22 -8.88
CA GLU A 632 -32.03 13.96 -7.61
C GLU A 632 -31.00 13.66 -6.51
N ASP A 633 -30.04 12.78 -6.79
CA ASP A 633 -28.95 12.43 -5.87
C ASP A 633 -28.11 13.67 -5.50
N LEU A 634 -27.68 14.46 -6.48
CA LEU A 634 -26.86 15.65 -6.25
C LEU A 634 -27.62 16.75 -5.50
N ASN A 635 -28.90 16.97 -5.82
CA ASN A 635 -29.74 17.98 -5.19
C ASN A 635 -30.17 17.58 -3.77
N SER A 636 -30.22 16.27 -3.47
CA SER A 636 -30.54 15.79 -2.13
C SER A 636 -29.54 16.30 -1.08
N ASN A 637 -28.31 16.63 -1.49
CA ASN A 637 -27.19 17.05 -0.63
C ASN A 637 -26.92 16.10 0.55
N LYS A 638 -27.38 14.84 0.47
CA LYS A 638 -27.12 13.84 1.49
C LYS A 638 -25.68 13.33 1.35
N ASN A 639 -24.97 13.22 2.47
CA ASN A 639 -23.61 12.66 2.54
C ASN A 639 -22.58 13.37 1.64
N VAL A 640 -22.69 14.70 1.51
CA VAL A 640 -21.69 15.53 0.80
C VAL A 640 -20.48 15.76 1.72
N PRO A 641 -19.28 15.28 1.36
CA PRO A 641 -18.08 15.50 2.15
C PRO A 641 -17.64 16.97 2.11
N GLN A 642 -16.95 17.42 3.15
CA GLN A 642 -16.46 18.80 3.28
C GLN A 642 -15.63 19.27 2.07
N TYR A 643 -14.83 18.40 1.45
CA TYR A 643 -14.01 18.74 0.28
C TYR A 643 -14.80 18.96 -1.02
N ILE A 644 -16.07 18.56 -1.07
CA ILE A 644 -17.01 18.91 -2.15
C ILE A 644 -17.68 20.26 -1.87
N ASN A 645 -17.80 20.63 -0.59
CA ASN A 645 -18.49 21.81 -0.11
C ASN A 645 -20.00 21.80 -0.44
N ASN A 646 -20.40 22.09 -1.68
CA ASN A 646 -21.79 22.13 -2.13
C ASN A 646 -21.90 21.73 -3.60
N THR A 647 -22.85 20.86 -3.94
CA THR A 647 -23.11 20.41 -5.31
C THR A 647 -23.68 21.52 -6.21
N SER A 648 -24.28 22.58 -5.64
CA SER A 648 -24.82 23.69 -6.43
C SER A 648 -23.73 24.46 -7.19
N LEU A 649 -22.54 24.65 -6.59
CA LEU A 649 -21.42 25.33 -7.24
C LEU A 649 -20.93 24.57 -8.48
N PHE A 650 -20.95 23.24 -8.41
CA PHE A 650 -20.62 22.37 -9.53
C PHE A 650 -21.65 22.54 -10.68
N LEU A 651 -22.95 22.58 -10.36
CA LEU A 651 -24.00 22.81 -11.37
C LEU A 651 -23.92 24.23 -11.97
N ASP A 652 -23.67 25.24 -11.14
CA ASP A 652 -23.47 26.62 -11.59
C ASP A 652 -22.24 26.73 -12.51
N SER A 653 -21.16 26.00 -12.23
CA SER A 653 -19.98 25.94 -13.11
C SER A 653 -20.32 25.37 -14.49
N ILE A 654 -21.13 24.30 -14.54
CA ILE A 654 -21.59 23.71 -15.81
C ILE A 654 -22.37 24.74 -16.63
N TRP A 655 -23.32 25.44 -16.02
CA TRP A 655 -24.16 26.41 -16.75
C TRP A 655 -23.41 27.67 -17.14
N ASN A 656 -22.47 28.14 -16.32
CA ASN A 656 -21.59 29.24 -16.67
C ASN A 656 -20.71 28.89 -17.87
N PHE A 657 -20.27 27.63 -17.98
CA PHE A 657 -19.51 27.15 -19.11
C PHE A 657 -20.34 27.15 -20.41
N THR A 658 -21.57 26.65 -20.36
CA THR A 658 -22.44 26.57 -21.55
C THR A 658 -23.12 27.89 -21.90
N GLY A 659 -23.09 28.87 -20.99
CA GLY A 659 -23.76 30.17 -21.14
C GLY A 659 -25.28 30.10 -20.97
N GLN A 660 -25.85 28.93 -20.69
CA GLN A 660 -27.28 28.73 -20.54
C GLN A 660 -27.60 27.66 -19.49
N ARG A 661 -28.52 27.97 -18.58
CA ARG A 661 -29.01 27.01 -17.58
C ARG A 661 -29.69 25.82 -18.24
N GLY A 662 -29.43 24.63 -17.71
CA GLY A 662 -30.02 23.38 -18.20
C GLY A 662 -29.39 22.85 -19.48
N ILE A 663 -28.25 23.40 -19.92
CA ILE A 663 -27.50 22.87 -21.07
C ILE A 663 -26.27 22.11 -20.57
N ILE A 664 -26.10 20.88 -21.08
CA ILE A 664 -24.91 20.04 -20.89
C ILE A 664 -24.30 19.66 -22.25
N GLU A 665 -23.05 19.21 -22.24
CA GLU A 665 -22.31 18.80 -23.45
C GLU A 665 -22.21 17.27 -23.50
N ALA A 666 -22.48 16.70 -24.67
CA ALA A 666 -22.12 15.32 -24.99
C ALA A 666 -20.94 15.31 -25.96
N SER A 667 -19.90 14.57 -25.62
CA SER A 667 -18.68 14.49 -26.43
C SER A 667 -17.88 13.20 -26.19
N LEU A 668 -16.93 12.97 -27.09
CA LEU A 668 -16.00 11.84 -27.00
C LEU A 668 -15.30 11.84 -25.66
N SER A 669 -15.24 10.67 -25.04
CA SER A 669 -14.62 10.49 -23.73
C SER A 669 -13.65 9.30 -23.73
N ASP A 670 -13.22 8.86 -24.91
CA ASP A 670 -12.22 7.79 -25.08
C ASP A 670 -10.80 8.24 -24.76
N LEU A 671 -10.55 9.53 -24.52
CA LEU A 671 -9.25 10.05 -24.10
C LEU A 671 -9.43 11.31 -23.25
N TYR A 672 -8.92 11.28 -22.02
CA TYR A 672 -8.89 12.45 -21.13
C TYR A 672 -7.89 12.27 -19.99
N TYR A 673 -7.41 13.37 -19.43
CA TYR A 673 -6.48 13.40 -18.31
C TYR A 673 -7.11 14.07 -17.08
N ILE A 674 -6.98 13.45 -15.91
CA ILE A 674 -7.42 13.97 -14.62
C ILE A 674 -6.19 14.39 -13.80
N PRO A 675 -6.05 15.68 -13.42
CA PRO A 675 -4.94 16.13 -12.59
C PRO A 675 -5.10 15.63 -11.15
N ALA A 676 -3.99 15.29 -10.48
CA ALA A 676 -4.01 14.74 -9.13
C ALA A 676 -4.74 15.66 -8.12
N ALA A 677 -4.62 16.97 -8.26
CA ALA A 677 -5.28 17.94 -7.37
C ALA A 677 -6.82 17.83 -7.38
N LYS A 678 -7.42 17.34 -8.48
CA LYS A 678 -8.88 17.24 -8.66
C LYS A 678 -9.40 15.80 -8.55
N ARG A 679 -8.51 14.81 -8.44
CA ARG A 679 -8.85 13.38 -8.48
C ARG A 679 -9.96 12.97 -7.49
N ILE A 680 -9.91 13.47 -6.26
CA ILE A 680 -10.89 13.09 -5.22
C ILE A 680 -12.29 13.66 -5.55
N GLN A 681 -12.36 14.91 -6.03
CA GLN A 681 -13.62 15.52 -6.47
C GLN A 681 -14.14 14.79 -7.71
N THR A 682 -13.28 14.54 -8.70
CA THR A 682 -13.64 13.81 -9.92
C THR A 682 -14.19 12.42 -9.61
N SER A 683 -13.47 11.62 -8.81
CA SER A 683 -13.92 10.29 -8.39
C SER A 683 -15.26 10.35 -7.65
N TRP A 684 -15.43 11.32 -6.75
CA TRP A 684 -16.68 11.50 -6.01
C TRP A 684 -17.87 11.75 -6.93
N TYR A 685 -17.78 12.72 -7.84
CA TYR A 685 -18.86 13.03 -8.79
C TYR A 685 -19.10 11.89 -9.77
N MET A 686 -18.04 11.36 -10.40
CA MET A 686 -18.17 10.23 -11.33
C MET A 686 -18.84 9.02 -10.65
N THR A 687 -18.58 8.76 -9.36
CA THR A 687 -19.25 7.68 -8.63
C THR A 687 -20.77 7.85 -8.56
N ARG A 688 -21.29 9.08 -8.44
CA ARG A 688 -22.75 9.32 -8.43
C ARG A 688 -23.36 9.06 -9.81
N PHE A 689 -22.62 9.45 -10.85
CA PHE A 689 -23.02 9.26 -12.24
C PHE A 689 -23.02 7.76 -12.58
N TYR A 690 -22.01 7.03 -12.08
CA TYR A 690 -21.87 5.58 -12.22
C TYR A 690 -23.03 4.83 -11.55
N LYS A 691 -23.38 5.19 -10.30
CA LYS A 691 -24.49 4.58 -9.56
C LYS A 691 -25.82 4.63 -10.31
N ASN A 692 -26.01 5.67 -11.11
CA ASN A 692 -27.21 5.87 -11.91
C ASN A 692 -27.08 5.36 -13.35
N HIS A 693 -25.98 4.67 -13.69
CA HIS A 693 -25.66 4.17 -15.03
C HIS A 693 -25.69 5.27 -16.11
N PHE A 694 -25.16 6.46 -15.79
CA PHE A 694 -25.15 7.57 -16.73
C PHE A 694 -24.01 7.44 -17.77
N PHE A 695 -24.33 7.68 -19.04
CA PHE A 695 -23.47 7.37 -20.18
C PHE A 695 -22.15 8.17 -20.18
N SER A 696 -21.04 7.50 -20.47
CA SER A 696 -19.67 8.02 -20.41
C SER A 696 -19.45 9.30 -21.22
N GLU A 697 -19.97 9.36 -22.45
CA GLU A 697 -19.87 10.54 -23.34
C GLU A 697 -20.66 11.77 -22.85
N ILE A 698 -21.42 11.64 -21.76
CA ILE A 698 -22.12 12.76 -21.11
C ILE A 698 -21.57 12.96 -19.70
N ALA A 699 -21.31 11.88 -18.98
CA ALA A 699 -20.82 11.90 -17.61
C ALA A 699 -19.44 12.56 -17.50
N VAL A 700 -18.48 12.14 -18.31
CA VAL A 700 -17.10 12.66 -18.24
C VAL A 700 -17.06 14.16 -18.58
N PRO A 701 -17.67 14.65 -19.69
CA PRO A 701 -17.71 16.07 -19.98
C PRO A 701 -18.42 16.86 -18.87
N THR A 702 -19.57 16.38 -18.38
CA THR A 702 -20.32 17.07 -17.31
C THR A 702 -19.48 17.23 -16.04
N VAL A 703 -18.78 16.17 -15.61
CA VAL A 703 -17.91 16.24 -14.42
C VAL A 703 -16.75 17.19 -14.63
N VAL A 704 -16.09 17.14 -15.80
CA VAL A 704 -14.96 18.05 -16.06
C VAL A 704 -15.41 19.51 -16.13
N ARG A 705 -16.52 19.82 -16.84
CA ARG A 705 -17.06 21.20 -16.92
C ARG A 705 -17.55 21.73 -15.57
N GLY A 706 -17.98 20.86 -14.67
CA GLY A 706 -18.38 21.25 -13.31
C GLY A 706 -17.22 21.47 -12.35
N LEU A 707 -16.02 20.97 -12.67
CA LEU A 707 -14.82 21.09 -11.83
C LEU A 707 -13.74 22.03 -12.40
N GLU A 708 -13.94 22.55 -13.60
CA GLU A 708 -12.94 23.39 -14.28
C GLU A 708 -13.55 24.40 -15.25
N THR A 709 -12.90 25.55 -15.34
CA THR A 709 -13.26 26.63 -16.25
C THR A 709 -12.64 26.43 -17.63
N LYS A 710 -13.17 27.08 -18.67
CA LYS A 710 -12.63 26.98 -20.04
C LYS A 710 -11.12 27.29 -20.14
N LYS A 711 -10.62 28.23 -19.32
CA LYS A 711 -9.19 28.62 -19.32
C LYS A 711 -8.28 27.58 -18.66
N GLY A 712 -8.82 26.73 -17.78
CA GLY A 712 -8.07 25.69 -17.07
C GLY A 712 -8.17 24.31 -17.72
N MET A 713 -8.57 24.21 -18.99
CA MET A 713 -8.61 22.97 -19.75
C MET A 713 -7.65 23.01 -20.94
N ILE A 714 -7.07 21.87 -21.26
CA ILE A 714 -6.15 21.70 -22.38
C ILE A 714 -6.81 20.81 -23.42
N LEU A 715 -6.98 21.33 -24.64
CA LEU A 715 -7.58 20.56 -25.73
C LEU A 715 -6.60 19.53 -26.31
N ILE A 716 -7.03 18.27 -26.33
CA ILE A 716 -6.45 17.19 -27.10
C ILE A 716 -7.17 17.13 -28.46
N ASN A 717 -6.71 17.92 -29.43
CA ASN A 717 -7.32 17.96 -30.76
C ASN A 717 -7.11 16.63 -31.51
N GLY A 718 -8.14 16.07 -32.13
CA GLY A 718 -8.01 14.84 -32.91
C GLY A 718 -9.21 14.47 -33.74
N SER A 719 -9.11 13.31 -34.39
CA SER A 719 -10.17 12.79 -35.24
C SER A 719 -10.91 11.63 -34.56
N SER A 720 -12.23 11.66 -34.69
CA SER A 720 -13.07 10.51 -34.38
C SER A 720 -13.92 10.15 -35.60
N LEU A 721 -13.74 8.92 -36.07
CA LEU A 721 -14.36 8.41 -37.29
C LEU A 721 -15.68 7.70 -37.01
N TRP A 722 -16.62 7.85 -37.94
CA TRP A 722 -17.94 7.23 -37.91
C TRP A 722 -18.27 6.51 -39.22
N GLY A 723 -19.20 5.56 -39.15
CA GLY A 723 -19.70 4.84 -40.33
C GLY A 723 -18.60 4.17 -41.15
N GLY A 724 -18.69 4.27 -42.47
CA GLY A 724 -17.75 3.63 -43.41
C GLY A 724 -16.29 4.08 -43.24
N ALA A 725 -16.03 5.28 -42.69
CA ALA A 725 -14.68 5.76 -42.44
C ALA A 725 -13.90 4.87 -41.45
N ARG A 726 -14.60 4.18 -40.53
CA ARG A 726 -13.98 3.25 -39.56
C ARG A 726 -13.32 2.04 -40.23
N SER A 727 -13.71 1.70 -41.47
CA SER A 727 -13.15 0.55 -42.20
C SER A 727 -11.74 0.80 -42.77
N ARG A 728 -11.36 2.07 -42.94
CA ARG A 728 -10.06 2.49 -43.48
C ARG A 728 -9.53 3.69 -42.69
N PRO A 729 -9.22 3.52 -41.40
CA PRO A 729 -8.97 4.61 -40.48
C PRO A 729 -7.79 5.50 -40.91
N PHE A 730 -6.69 4.89 -41.38
CA PHE A 730 -5.48 5.62 -41.74
C PHE A 730 -5.61 6.58 -42.92
N LYS A 731 -6.65 6.46 -43.75
CA LYS A 731 -6.95 7.48 -44.78
C LYS A 731 -7.20 8.87 -44.20
N PHE A 732 -7.61 8.93 -42.94
CA PHE A 732 -7.90 10.18 -42.24
C PHE A 732 -6.83 10.50 -41.18
N TYR A 733 -5.76 9.71 -41.09
CA TYR A 733 -4.67 9.96 -40.15
C TYR A 733 -3.95 11.27 -40.50
N SER A 734 -3.99 12.23 -39.58
CA SER A 734 -3.29 13.51 -39.71
C SER A 734 -2.05 13.49 -38.83
N LYS A 735 -0.91 13.98 -39.32
CA LYS A 735 0.31 14.13 -38.51
C LYS A 735 0.20 15.22 -37.43
N VAL A 736 -0.67 16.21 -37.62
CA VAL A 736 -0.83 17.38 -36.73
C VAL A 736 -1.77 17.11 -35.56
N GLN A 737 -2.74 16.21 -35.72
CA GLN A 737 -3.69 15.85 -34.66
C GLN A 737 -3.02 15.04 -33.54
N HIS A 738 -3.47 15.24 -32.31
CA HIS A 738 -2.91 14.62 -31.10
C HIS A 738 -3.40 13.19 -30.87
N PHE A 739 -4.64 12.88 -31.27
CA PHE A 739 -5.18 11.54 -31.12
C PHE A 739 -6.02 11.11 -32.32
N PHE A 740 -6.24 9.80 -32.42
CA PHE A 740 -7.04 9.19 -33.46
C PHE A 740 -7.90 8.05 -32.91
N HIS A 741 -9.20 8.10 -33.16
CA HIS A 741 -10.17 7.11 -32.71
C HIS A 741 -11.21 6.82 -33.81
N PRO A 742 -11.73 5.60 -33.96
CA PRO A 742 -11.23 4.34 -33.41
C PRO A 742 -10.16 3.73 -34.31
N MET A 743 -9.25 2.97 -33.69
CA MET A 743 -8.19 2.23 -34.34
C MET A 743 -8.22 0.77 -33.89
N LYS A 744 -8.64 -0.13 -34.78
CA LYS A 744 -8.63 -1.58 -34.51
C LYS A 744 -7.31 -2.18 -34.99
N ILE A 745 -6.27 -2.04 -34.15
CA ILE A 745 -4.87 -2.40 -34.49
C ILE A 745 -4.72 -3.88 -34.87
N SER A 746 -5.55 -4.76 -34.32
CA SER A 746 -5.52 -6.19 -34.64
C SER A 746 -5.97 -6.56 -36.05
N ASN A 747 -6.61 -5.64 -36.78
CA ASN A 747 -6.87 -5.84 -38.21
C ASN A 747 -5.55 -5.74 -38.99
N SER A 748 -5.25 -6.71 -39.85
CA SER A 748 -3.96 -6.78 -40.56
C SER A 748 -3.65 -5.55 -41.43
N ALA A 749 -4.65 -4.96 -42.09
CA ALA A 749 -4.45 -3.75 -42.88
C ALA A 749 -4.13 -2.56 -41.98
N THR A 750 -4.86 -2.42 -40.87
CA THR A 750 -4.60 -1.38 -39.87
C THR A 750 -3.23 -1.55 -39.21
N LEU A 751 -2.84 -2.77 -38.87
CA LEU A 751 -1.52 -3.05 -38.29
C LEU A 751 -0.41 -2.65 -39.25
N LEU A 752 -0.55 -2.96 -40.53
CA LEU A 752 0.43 -2.57 -41.55
C LEU A 752 0.58 -1.03 -41.60
N ASP A 753 -0.52 -0.30 -41.56
CA ASP A 753 -0.49 1.16 -41.52
C ASP A 753 0.15 1.71 -40.22
N VAL A 754 -0.15 1.11 -39.05
CA VAL A 754 0.52 1.43 -37.78
C VAL A 754 2.02 1.23 -37.91
N CYS A 755 2.45 0.09 -38.46
CA CYS A 755 3.86 -0.25 -38.61
C CYS A 755 4.59 0.60 -39.65
N ASN A 756 3.90 1.09 -40.68
CA ASN A 756 4.51 1.94 -41.72
C ASN A 756 4.54 3.43 -41.33
N VAL A 757 3.62 3.89 -40.49
CA VAL A 757 3.46 5.32 -40.20
C VAL A 757 3.67 5.64 -38.72
N TYR A 758 2.90 5.01 -37.84
CA TYR A 758 2.83 5.41 -36.43
C TYR A 758 4.02 4.91 -35.60
N ALA A 759 4.39 3.63 -35.72
CA ALA A 759 5.51 3.06 -34.98
C ALA A 759 6.87 3.73 -35.33
N PRO A 760 7.17 4.07 -36.61
CA PRO A 760 8.32 4.89 -36.94
C PRO A 760 8.27 6.29 -36.31
N ASP A 761 7.10 6.92 -36.24
CA ASP A 761 6.93 8.21 -35.58
C ASP A 761 7.18 8.09 -34.06
N VAL A 762 6.75 7.01 -33.40
CA VAL A 762 7.06 6.72 -31.97
C VAL A 762 8.58 6.65 -31.77
N LEU A 763 9.28 5.82 -32.55
CA LEU A 763 10.74 5.66 -32.46
C LEU A 763 11.47 6.99 -32.67
N ARG A 764 11.02 7.77 -33.67
CA ARG A 764 11.64 9.04 -34.02
C ARG A 764 11.42 10.12 -32.98
N TYR A 765 10.17 10.36 -32.59
CA TYR A 765 9.82 11.52 -31.77
C TYR A 765 9.98 11.27 -30.27
N SER A 766 9.88 10.01 -29.82
CA SER A 766 9.96 9.66 -28.39
C SER A 766 11.33 9.15 -27.99
N PHE A 767 12.10 8.57 -28.93
CA PHE A 767 13.39 7.94 -28.64
C PHE A 767 14.55 8.46 -29.50
N GLY A 768 14.30 9.41 -30.41
CA GLY A 768 15.34 9.99 -31.28
C GLY A 768 15.90 9.02 -32.31
N LEU A 769 15.23 7.89 -32.56
CA LEU A 769 15.71 6.83 -33.43
C LEU A 769 15.29 7.05 -34.88
N THR A 770 16.23 6.87 -35.81
CA THR A 770 15.97 6.87 -37.25
C THR A 770 16.08 5.45 -37.82
N LEU A 771 15.08 5.03 -38.59
CA LEU A 771 15.11 3.75 -39.30
C LEU A 771 15.88 3.92 -40.62
N SER A 772 16.68 2.93 -41.02
CA SER A 772 17.27 2.94 -42.37
C SER A 772 16.14 2.78 -43.39
N ASN A 773 15.96 3.77 -44.26
CA ASN A 773 15.08 3.66 -45.42
C ASN A 773 15.53 2.50 -46.31
N ASN A 774 14.92 1.33 -46.16
CA ASN A 774 14.62 0.50 -47.31
C ASN A 774 13.17 0.81 -47.69
N THR A 775 13.02 1.88 -48.44
CA THR A 775 11.85 2.18 -49.27
C THR A 775 11.32 0.91 -49.92
N VAL A 776 10.03 0.63 -49.77
CA VAL A 776 9.12 0.54 -50.93
C VAL A 776 7.77 1.17 -50.53
N VAL A 777 7.49 2.27 -51.24
CA VAL A 777 6.21 2.91 -51.61
C VAL A 777 4.93 2.42 -50.95
#